data_AF-A0A8C1XJU4-F1
#
_entry.id   AF-A0A8C1XJU4-F1
#
_cell.length_a   1.000
_cell.length_b   1.000
_cell.length_c   1.000
_cell.angle_alpha   90.00
_cell.angle_beta   90.00
_cell.angle_gamma   90.00
#
_symmetry.space_group_name_H-M   'P 1'
#
loop_
_entity.id
_entity.type
_entity.pdbx_description
1 polymer ?
#
loop_
_entity_poly.entity_id
_entity_poly.type
_entity_poly.pdbx_seq_one_letter_code
_entity_poly.pdbx_strand_id
1 'polypeptide(L)'
;MAAPALQQPSYLLANLKADWTIKPFHQKCHELSKIIDEYPAKELHAMFPWLVESVFGSLDGILGGWNLRYLQARMAEYNIAMDFLDPSGPMMKLVYKLQAEEYKYEFPVSYLPGPIKSSIQAGVLPDCPLFHNKIQFPMSGLLLLNPFEYYMFNFASSLIAPKNYPPGQHGSCSDSAYFVLVNTYLKYFLPTEGNVPPSPFSDTRGTVASPAPRSPSVPYVGYGGHSTSLLKRHITHQPSVNADPAAQEIWRSETLLQVFVEMWLHHYSLEMYQKLQSPQVKEPFMPSEEHVLVVRLLVKHLHAFSSSQKQEAIFSSPSPHSHSSPLEELKRVVVQRFVQQKLYVFLQHCFGHWPLDASFRAVLETWLSYIQPWRYTGEKNNTQADGQNRTVPDKWASFVQENLLMYTKLFQGFLNRAMRTDLVNAKNALMVFRVAKVFVQPNLSEMIQKAEQLFLEPEHAILQRQNRVFLTPSHGGSFLSSRQPIGTDSVFKVKSHVYSLEGQDCQYNLMFGPDLRKNVLKLIQIIGQARQTAKRISDHSTEMAANNSFLSWFSIGSSDQNNTFNGGEMDDMGEGVKKTHEFLDKALDYLCQIFRLNAGQLSQLIVNVAAVDDEGASKQLPDCIPSENGLLLTDLGRLQIINGLRRFEIEYQGDPELQPIRSYESAFLVRLMFQISSFINARFGDHMETLCARQDLLGSIGRHYLRSSSKAAEHRRKSPVTRQMRERPQRARLSLRVLASYRTLLILLLLYMLLALLSFGVLSSTGLILLVSFLYELLLNFVHEKLKTP
;
A
#
# COMPACT_ATOMS: atom_id res chain seq x y z
N MET A 1 51.51 19.50 12.63
CA MET A 1 50.22 18.87 12.96
C MET A 1 49.49 19.78 13.93
N ALA A 2 48.64 20.67 13.44
CA ALA A 2 47.74 21.45 14.27
C ALA A 2 46.46 20.63 14.49
N ALA A 3 46.07 20.42 15.74
CA ALA A 3 44.81 19.77 16.10
C ALA A 3 43.62 20.55 15.49
N PRO A 4 42.51 19.89 15.11
CA PRO A 4 41.32 20.60 14.68
C PRO A 4 40.79 21.44 15.84
N ALA A 5 40.61 22.74 15.60
CA ALA A 5 40.03 23.65 16.57
C ALA A 5 38.62 23.16 16.95
N LEU A 6 38.45 22.73 18.20
CA LEU A 6 37.14 22.47 18.80
C LEU A 6 36.29 23.74 18.67
N GLN A 7 35.25 23.66 17.86
CA GLN A 7 34.24 24.70 17.67
C GLN A 7 33.68 25.07 19.06
N GLN A 8 33.82 26.33 19.47
CA GLN A 8 33.21 26.80 20.73
C GLN A 8 31.68 26.56 20.67
N PRO A 9 31.06 25.99 21.71
CA PRO A 9 29.62 25.78 21.73
C PRO A 9 28.92 27.15 21.65
N SER A 10 28.03 27.31 20.67
CA SER A 10 27.21 28.52 20.55
C SER A 10 26.38 28.69 21.83
N TYR A 11 26.64 29.78 22.57
CA TYR A 11 25.91 30.11 23.81
C TYR A 11 24.40 30.21 23.56
N LEU A 12 24.02 30.76 22.40
CA LEU A 12 22.62 30.81 21.94
C LEU A 12 22.02 29.41 21.80
N LEU A 13 22.73 28.47 21.17
CA LEU A 13 22.25 27.10 21.00
C LEU A 13 22.11 26.37 22.35
N ALA A 14 23.04 26.58 23.27
CA ALA A 14 22.98 26.00 24.60
C ALA A 14 21.75 26.49 25.38
N ASN A 15 21.48 27.80 25.35
CA ASN A 15 20.31 28.40 25.98
C ASN A 15 19.00 27.91 25.35
N LEU A 16 18.93 27.85 24.01
CA LEU A 16 17.76 27.34 23.31
C LEU A 16 17.46 25.89 23.69
N LYS A 17 18.48 25.02 23.79
CA LYS A 17 18.29 23.63 24.22
C LYS A 17 17.81 23.52 25.66
N ALA A 18 18.27 24.38 26.56
CA ALA A 18 17.81 24.42 27.95
C ALA A 18 16.35 24.91 28.05
N ASP A 19 16.00 25.98 27.35
CA ASP A 19 14.64 26.53 27.32
C ASP A 19 13.66 25.58 26.60
N TRP A 20 14.16 24.75 25.68
CA TRP A 20 13.36 23.81 24.91
C TRP A 20 12.62 22.78 25.77
N THR A 21 13.09 22.47 26.97
CA THR A 21 12.42 21.49 27.84
C THR A 21 11.41 22.13 28.80
N ILE A 22 11.45 23.45 28.97
CA ILE A 22 10.72 24.17 30.03
C ILE A 22 9.51 24.93 29.48
N LYS A 23 9.66 25.58 28.32
CA LYS A 23 8.63 26.50 27.77
C LYS A 23 7.50 25.78 27.02
N PRO A 24 6.28 26.35 26.94
CA PRO A 24 5.22 25.82 26.09
C PRO A 24 5.56 26.00 24.60
N PHE A 25 5.00 25.14 23.73
CA PHE A 25 5.32 25.09 22.30
C PHE A 25 5.11 26.44 21.58
N HIS A 26 3.99 27.12 21.84
CA HIS A 26 3.69 28.43 21.25
C HIS A 26 4.77 29.49 21.55
N GLN A 27 5.24 29.55 22.80
CA GLN A 27 6.24 30.52 23.24
C GLN A 27 7.59 30.23 22.58
N LYS A 28 7.95 28.94 22.45
CA LYS A 28 9.17 28.53 21.73
C LYS A 28 9.16 29.00 20.28
N CYS A 29 8.07 28.76 19.55
CA CYS A 29 7.95 29.19 18.16
C CYS A 29 8.00 30.72 18.02
N HIS A 30 7.39 31.46 18.96
CA HIS A 30 7.45 32.92 18.98
C HIS A 30 8.88 33.45 19.24
N GLU A 31 9.57 32.91 20.25
CA GLU A 31 10.96 33.27 20.55
C GLU A 31 11.91 32.91 19.40
N LEU A 32 11.75 31.73 18.79
CA LEU A 32 12.52 31.34 17.61
C LEU A 32 12.30 32.30 16.43
N SER A 33 11.05 32.72 16.19
CA SER A 33 10.74 33.68 15.13
C SER A 33 11.44 35.01 15.36
N LYS A 34 11.45 35.50 16.61
CA LYS A 34 12.18 36.72 16.99
C LYS A 34 13.69 36.57 16.80
N ILE A 35 14.26 35.43 17.20
CA ILE A 35 15.69 35.14 17.03
C ILE A 35 16.07 35.12 15.54
N ILE A 36 15.26 34.47 14.70
CA ILE A 36 15.49 34.40 13.24
C ILE A 36 15.54 35.81 12.62
N ASP A 37 14.71 36.72 13.12
CA ASP A 37 14.63 38.09 12.63
C ASP A 37 15.80 38.95 13.11
N GLU A 38 16.11 38.92 14.40
CA GLU A 38 17.06 39.84 15.05
C GLU A 38 18.53 39.41 14.92
N TYR A 39 18.83 38.10 14.87
CA TYR A 39 20.21 37.60 14.98
C TYR A 39 20.95 37.52 13.64
N PRO A 40 22.29 37.69 13.60
CA PRO A 40 23.07 37.56 12.38
C PRO A 40 23.14 36.12 11.87
N ALA A 41 23.31 35.95 10.56
CA ALA A 41 23.34 34.64 9.90
C ALA A 41 24.40 33.67 10.48
N LYS A 42 25.53 34.19 10.98
CA LYS A 42 26.59 33.39 11.64
C LYS A 42 26.10 32.65 12.88
N GLU A 43 25.29 33.29 13.72
CA GLU A 43 24.74 32.65 14.93
C GLU A 43 23.63 31.67 14.56
N LEU A 44 22.80 32.07 13.59
CA LEU A 44 21.73 31.24 13.04
C LEU A 44 22.24 29.96 12.36
N HIS A 45 23.40 30.02 11.69
CA HIS A 45 24.05 28.87 11.06
C HIS A 45 24.32 27.74 12.06
N ALA A 46 24.78 28.08 13.27
CA ALA A 46 25.11 27.10 14.30
C ALA A 46 23.87 26.39 14.88
N MET A 47 22.71 27.06 14.92
CA MET A 47 21.47 26.46 15.43
C MET A 47 20.63 25.75 14.38
N PHE A 48 20.84 26.03 13.09
CA PHE A 48 19.99 25.52 12.01
C PHE A 48 19.89 23.99 11.95
N PRO A 49 20.99 23.20 12.02
CA PRO A 49 20.89 21.73 12.01
C PRO A 49 20.07 21.19 13.18
N TRP A 50 20.27 21.75 14.38
CA TRP A 50 19.51 21.37 15.57
C TRP A 50 18.02 21.70 15.44
N LEU A 51 17.68 22.85 14.86
CA LEU A 51 16.29 23.22 14.63
C LEU A 51 15.61 22.31 13.60
N VAL A 52 16.31 21.97 12.51
CA VAL A 52 15.82 21.03 11.49
C VAL A 52 15.56 19.65 12.08
N GLU A 53 16.49 19.11 12.87
CA GLU A 53 16.31 17.84 13.59
C GLU A 53 15.19 17.91 14.64
N SER A 54 15.05 19.04 15.33
CA SER A 54 13.96 19.25 16.30
C SER A 54 12.59 19.26 15.63
N VAL A 55 12.48 19.77 14.40
CA VAL A 55 11.23 19.79 13.63
C VAL A 55 10.92 18.42 13.03
N PHE A 56 11.86 17.84 12.27
CA PHE A 56 11.61 16.65 11.45
C PHE A 56 11.95 15.33 12.13
N GLY A 57 12.66 15.39 13.26
CA GLY A 57 13.25 14.22 13.89
C GLY A 57 14.63 13.89 13.34
N SER A 58 15.30 12.95 14.00
CA SER A 58 16.58 12.42 13.56
C SER A 58 16.39 11.44 12.41
N LEU A 59 17.39 11.34 11.52
CA LEU A 59 17.32 10.49 10.32
C LEU A 59 17.18 8.99 10.64
N ASP A 60 17.67 8.55 11.81
CA ASP A 60 17.52 7.18 12.32
C ASP A 60 16.16 6.91 12.99
N GLY A 61 15.31 7.94 13.13
CA GLY A 61 13.99 7.85 13.76
C GLY A 61 14.01 7.71 15.28
N ILE A 62 15.17 7.91 15.95
CA ILE A 62 15.25 7.89 17.43
C ILE A 62 14.53 9.11 18.03
N LEU A 63 14.74 10.29 17.43
CA LEU A 63 14.05 11.52 17.79
C LEU A 63 12.88 11.73 16.82
N GLY A 64 11.64 11.83 17.29
CA GLY A 64 10.47 12.07 16.42
C GLY A 64 10.18 13.54 16.07
N GLY A 65 10.99 14.47 16.58
CA GLY A 65 10.83 15.90 16.35
C GLY A 65 9.45 16.43 16.80
N TRP A 66 8.84 17.31 16.00
CA TRP A 66 7.50 17.85 16.26
C TRP A 66 6.37 16.89 15.90
N ASN A 67 6.67 15.67 15.44
CA ASN A 67 5.69 14.66 15.06
C ASN A 67 4.64 15.15 14.06
N LEU A 68 5.07 15.91 13.03
CA LEU A 68 4.19 16.53 12.03
C LEU A 68 3.23 15.54 11.34
N ARG A 69 3.62 14.25 11.23
CA ARG A 69 2.78 13.18 10.68
C ARG A 69 1.55 12.84 11.55
N TYR A 70 1.60 13.13 12.84
CA TYR A 70 0.52 12.88 13.79
C TYR A 70 -0.14 14.15 14.33
N LEU A 71 0.48 15.31 14.13
CA LEU A 71 -0.08 16.61 14.50
C LEU A 71 -1.33 16.90 13.62
N GLN A 72 -2.51 16.88 14.22
CA GLN A 72 -3.79 17.03 13.51
C GLN A 72 -4.42 18.40 13.75
N ALA A 73 -5.29 18.84 12.83
CA ALA A 73 -5.97 20.13 12.89
C ALA A 73 -6.72 20.42 14.21
N ARG A 74 -7.14 19.39 14.93
CA ARG A 74 -7.82 19.51 16.23
C ARG A 74 -6.90 19.80 17.43
N MET A 75 -5.58 19.70 17.25
CA MET A 75 -4.60 19.97 18.30
C MET A 75 -4.26 21.46 18.37
N ALA A 76 -4.01 21.97 19.58
CA ALA A 76 -3.72 23.39 19.79
C ALA A 76 -2.41 23.82 19.11
N GLU A 77 -1.44 22.91 19.01
CA GLU A 77 -0.11 23.14 18.42
C GLU A 77 -0.14 23.18 16.89
N TYR A 78 -1.23 22.72 16.26
CA TYR A 78 -1.31 22.56 14.80
C TYR A 78 -1.08 23.87 14.06
N ASN A 79 -1.88 24.91 14.34
CA ASN A 79 -1.79 26.19 13.63
C ASN A 79 -0.41 26.83 13.84
N ILE A 80 0.15 26.73 15.04
CA ILE A 80 1.48 27.27 15.37
C ILE A 80 2.56 26.60 14.51
N ALA A 81 2.53 25.28 14.39
CA ALA A 81 3.49 24.54 13.57
C ALA A 81 3.30 24.84 12.08
N MET A 82 2.05 24.96 11.62
CA MET A 82 1.73 25.31 10.23
C MET A 82 2.23 26.71 9.87
N ASP A 83 1.98 27.72 10.70
CA ASP A 83 2.44 29.09 10.48
C ASP A 83 3.97 29.21 10.51
N PHE A 84 4.62 28.47 11.42
CA PHE A 84 6.08 28.48 11.55
C PHE A 84 6.78 27.85 10.33
N LEU A 85 6.21 26.76 9.81
CA LEU A 85 6.76 25.95 8.72
C LEU A 85 6.17 26.29 7.34
N ASP A 86 5.29 27.29 7.24
CA ASP A 86 4.78 27.77 5.96
C ASP A 86 5.95 28.17 5.03
N PRO A 87 5.84 28.00 3.69
CA PRO A 87 6.86 28.47 2.76
C PRO A 87 7.19 29.97 2.87
N SER A 88 6.27 30.78 3.42
CA SER A 88 6.48 32.20 3.74
C SER A 88 6.76 32.46 5.23
N GLY A 89 6.84 31.39 6.04
CA GLY A 89 7.00 31.43 7.48
C GLY A 89 8.45 31.63 7.96
N PRO A 90 8.64 31.77 9.29
CA PRO A 90 9.93 31.96 9.94
C PRO A 90 11.01 30.93 9.54
N MET A 91 10.66 29.64 9.45
CA MET A 91 11.62 28.61 9.12
C MET A 91 12.20 28.77 7.70
N MET A 92 11.36 29.10 6.71
CA MET A 92 11.83 29.33 5.34
C MET A 92 12.59 30.66 5.23
N LYS A 93 12.20 31.69 6.00
CA LYS A 93 12.95 32.94 6.13
C LYS A 93 14.38 32.69 6.61
N LEU A 94 14.55 31.82 7.62
CA LEU A 94 15.85 31.37 8.11
C LEU A 94 16.65 30.67 6.99
N VAL A 95 16.03 29.74 6.27
CA VAL A 95 16.66 29.05 5.13
C VAL A 95 17.21 30.03 4.11
N TYR A 96 16.43 31.05 3.72
CA TYR A 96 16.86 32.06 2.75
C TYR A 96 17.97 32.96 3.28
N LYS A 97 17.92 33.36 4.56
CA LYS A 97 18.96 34.17 5.21
C LYS A 97 20.31 33.44 5.22
N LEU A 98 20.31 32.13 5.52
CA LEU A 98 21.53 31.31 5.49
C LEU A 98 21.99 31.02 4.06
N GLN A 99 21.06 30.98 3.10
CA GLN A 99 21.38 30.71 1.70
C GLN A 99 22.08 31.90 1.04
N ALA A 100 21.70 33.14 1.41
CA ALA A 100 22.34 34.36 0.95
C ALA A 100 23.84 34.44 1.34
N GLU A 101 24.21 33.84 2.47
CA GLU A 101 25.59 33.75 2.97
C GLU A 101 26.34 32.49 2.49
N GLU A 102 25.75 31.73 1.56
CA GLU A 102 26.35 30.53 0.93
C GLU A 102 26.78 29.39 1.88
N TYR A 103 26.24 29.32 3.10
CA TYR A 103 26.53 28.24 4.05
C TYR A 103 26.25 26.85 3.48
N LYS A 104 26.95 25.83 3.98
CA LYS A 104 26.78 24.42 3.61
C LYS A 104 26.58 23.54 4.85
N TYR A 105 25.83 22.45 4.67
CA TYR A 105 25.52 21.47 5.70
C TYR A 105 25.78 20.05 5.22
N GLU A 106 26.21 19.19 6.14
CA GLU A 106 26.55 17.81 5.87
C GLU A 106 25.31 16.92 5.99
N PHE A 107 25.06 16.08 4.99
CA PHE A 107 23.99 15.08 4.97
C PHE A 107 24.58 13.69 4.73
N PRO A 108 24.32 12.68 5.59
CA PRO A 108 24.94 11.37 5.42
C PRO A 108 24.36 10.57 4.24
N VAL A 109 25.24 10.02 3.40
CA VAL A 109 24.87 9.20 2.22
C VAL A 109 24.12 7.92 2.62
N SER A 110 24.31 7.43 3.85
CA SER A 110 23.66 6.23 4.38
C SER A 110 22.13 6.31 4.40
N TYR A 111 21.57 7.53 4.47
CA TYR A 111 20.13 7.78 4.50
C TYR A 111 19.51 8.05 3.12
N LEU A 112 20.31 7.97 2.04
CA LEU A 112 19.79 8.07 0.68
C LEU A 112 19.12 6.75 0.25
N PRO A 113 18.15 6.83 -0.69
CA PRO A 113 17.51 5.66 -1.29
C PRO A 113 18.52 4.65 -1.87
N GLY A 114 18.15 3.36 -1.83
CA GLY A 114 19.02 2.23 -2.16
C GLY A 114 19.78 2.37 -3.48
N PRO A 115 19.10 2.59 -4.62
CA PRO A 115 19.73 2.79 -5.93
C PRO A 115 20.80 3.88 -5.94
N ILE A 116 20.52 5.05 -5.36
CA ILE A 116 21.48 6.16 -5.27
C ILE A 116 22.69 5.74 -4.44
N LYS A 117 22.45 5.13 -3.26
CA LYS A 117 23.52 4.63 -2.40
C LYS A 117 24.40 3.60 -3.12
N SER A 118 23.79 2.67 -3.84
CA SER A 118 24.50 1.64 -4.62
C SER A 118 25.34 2.25 -5.75
N SER A 119 24.82 3.24 -6.49
CA SER A 119 25.60 3.95 -7.51
C SER A 119 26.83 4.64 -6.90
N ILE A 120 26.64 5.36 -5.79
CA ILE A 120 27.73 6.06 -5.10
C ILE A 120 28.78 5.07 -4.56
N GLN A 121 28.35 3.95 -3.99
CA GLN A 121 29.25 2.89 -3.52
C GLN A 121 30.03 2.22 -4.67
N ALA A 122 29.44 2.12 -5.85
CA ALA A 122 30.08 1.60 -7.05
C ALA A 122 31.03 2.60 -7.74
N GLY A 123 31.17 3.82 -7.21
CA GLY A 123 32.00 4.86 -7.84
C GLY A 123 31.35 5.50 -9.08
N VAL A 124 30.04 5.30 -9.28
CA VAL A 124 29.29 5.80 -10.43
C VAL A 124 28.41 6.97 -9.98
N LEU A 125 28.39 8.03 -10.79
CA LEU A 125 27.55 9.19 -10.53
C LEU A 125 26.07 8.83 -10.73
N PRO A 126 25.16 9.12 -9.78
CA PRO A 126 23.73 8.91 -9.98
C PRO A 126 23.20 9.67 -11.20
N ASP A 127 22.19 9.13 -11.89
CA ASP A 127 21.60 9.78 -13.08
C ASP A 127 20.93 11.13 -12.79
N CYS A 128 20.62 11.42 -11.53
CA CYS A 128 20.00 12.67 -11.12
C CYS A 128 20.99 13.84 -11.04
N PRO A 129 20.74 14.96 -11.74
CA PRO A 129 21.60 16.15 -11.70
C PRO A 129 21.83 16.73 -10.30
N LEU A 130 20.93 16.47 -9.34
CA LEU A 130 21.00 16.91 -7.96
C LEU A 130 22.34 16.59 -7.28
N PHE A 131 23.02 15.53 -7.72
CA PHE A 131 24.24 14.99 -7.13
C PHE A 131 25.53 15.30 -7.91
N HIS A 132 25.42 15.75 -9.17
CA HIS A 132 26.57 15.79 -10.12
C HIS A 132 27.72 16.70 -9.67
N ASN A 133 27.43 17.79 -8.97
CA ASN A 133 28.43 18.74 -8.48
C ASN A 133 28.78 18.56 -6.99
N LYS A 134 28.19 17.57 -6.33
CA LYS A 134 28.28 17.38 -4.86
C LYS A 134 29.05 16.14 -4.46
N ILE A 135 29.32 15.26 -5.42
CA ILE A 135 30.01 13.99 -5.22
C ILE A 135 31.42 14.12 -5.81
N GLN A 136 32.43 13.85 -5.00
CA GLN A 136 33.83 13.76 -5.41
C GLN A 136 34.36 12.40 -4.96
N PHE A 137 34.97 11.65 -5.89
CA PHE A 137 35.54 10.34 -5.58
C PHE A 137 37.05 10.49 -5.28
N PRO A 138 37.59 9.85 -4.22
CA PRO A 138 36.93 8.95 -3.27
C PRO A 138 36.04 9.68 -2.24
N MET A 139 34.85 9.11 -1.96
CA MET A 139 33.80 9.76 -1.18
C MET A 139 34.02 9.69 0.34
N SER A 140 33.79 10.80 1.03
CA SER A 140 33.82 10.90 2.51
C SER A 140 32.57 10.34 3.20
N GLY A 141 31.57 9.86 2.45
CA GLY A 141 30.29 9.36 2.99
C GLY A 141 29.27 10.45 3.36
N LEU A 142 29.61 11.73 3.14
CA LEU A 142 28.77 12.89 3.42
C LEU A 142 28.52 13.69 2.12
N LEU A 143 27.31 14.26 2.00
CA LEU A 143 26.95 15.22 0.96
C LEU A 143 26.91 16.63 1.54
N LEU A 144 27.54 17.58 0.85
CA LEU A 144 27.46 19.00 1.20
C LEU A 144 26.28 19.64 0.47
N LEU A 145 25.28 20.07 1.24
CA LEU A 145 24.04 20.67 0.77
C LEU A 145 23.98 22.15 1.14
N ASN A 146 23.35 22.99 0.30
CA ASN A 146 22.98 24.34 0.71
C ASN A 146 21.79 24.30 1.71
N PRO A 147 21.43 25.41 2.38
CA PRO A 147 20.40 25.40 3.43
C PRO A 147 19.03 24.95 2.91
N PHE A 148 18.67 25.33 1.68
CA PHE A 148 17.39 24.96 1.07
C PHE A 148 17.35 23.46 0.76
N GLU A 149 18.40 22.93 0.15
CA GLU A 149 18.55 21.49 -0.09
C GLU A 149 18.53 20.71 1.21
N TYR A 150 19.31 21.11 2.21
CA TYR A 150 19.36 20.45 3.51
C TYR A 150 17.98 20.40 4.17
N TYR A 151 17.23 21.50 4.14
CA TYR A 151 15.85 21.53 4.62
C TYR A 151 14.95 20.56 3.85
N MET A 152 14.98 20.58 2.51
CA MET A 152 14.16 19.70 1.67
C MET A 152 14.50 18.22 1.85
N PHE A 153 15.78 17.88 2.00
CA PHE A 153 16.22 16.51 2.26
C PHE A 153 15.67 16.00 3.59
N ASN A 154 15.75 16.78 4.66
CA ASN A 154 15.22 16.40 5.98
C ASN A 154 13.67 16.34 5.98
N PHE A 155 13.02 17.32 5.33
CA PHE A 155 11.58 17.33 5.13
C PHE A 155 11.10 16.06 4.42
N ALA A 156 11.76 15.66 3.32
CA ALA A 156 11.42 14.44 2.59
C ALA A 156 11.78 13.17 3.37
N SER A 157 12.91 13.15 4.08
CA SER A 157 13.37 12.01 4.89
C SER A 157 12.42 11.67 6.04
N SER A 158 11.78 12.69 6.63
CA SER A 158 10.85 12.49 7.74
C SER A 158 9.64 11.59 7.39
N LEU A 159 9.26 11.52 6.11
CA LEU A 159 8.19 10.62 5.64
C LEU A 159 8.61 9.15 5.64
N ILE A 160 9.86 8.88 5.27
CA ILE A 160 10.40 7.53 5.06
C ILE A 160 11.18 7.00 6.27
N ALA A 161 11.47 7.84 7.26
CA ALA A 161 12.15 7.44 8.49
C ALA A 161 11.33 6.38 9.26
N PRO A 162 12.00 5.35 9.82
CA PRO A 162 11.35 4.24 10.52
C PRO A 162 10.54 4.72 11.73
N LYS A 163 9.38 4.08 11.98
CA LYS A 163 8.46 4.45 13.05
C LYS A 163 8.91 3.86 14.39
N ASN A 164 9.26 4.70 15.36
CA ASN A 164 9.51 4.29 16.75
C ASN A 164 8.44 4.87 17.69
N TYR A 165 7.16 4.50 17.54
CA TYR A 165 6.09 4.98 18.43
C TYR A 165 5.04 3.90 18.74
N PRO A 166 4.41 3.94 19.93
CA PRO A 166 3.53 2.88 20.41
C PRO A 166 2.27 2.72 19.55
N PRO A 167 1.80 1.47 19.35
CA PRO A 167 0.59 1.20 18.57
C PRO A 167 -0.64 1.78 19.27
N GLY A 168 -1.46 2.55 18.56
CA GLY A 168 -2.77 3.00 19.08
C GLY A 168 -3.32 4.32 18.54
N GLN A 169 -2.50 5.21 17.98
CA GLN A 169 -3.00 6.49 17.42
C GLN A 169 -3.27 6.37 15.92
N HIS A 170 -4.48 5.92 15.57
CA HIS A 170 -4.95 5.89 14.18
C HIS A 170 -5.62 7.23 13.86
N GLY A 171 -4.84 8.16 13.32
CA GLY A 171 -5.33 9.41 12.75
C GLY A 171 -5.61 9.29 11.25
N SER A 172 -6.53 10.10 10.72
CA SER A 172 -6.63 10.29 9.28
C SER A 172 -5.34 10.95 8.77
N CYS A 173 -4.59 10.23 7.91
CA CYS A 173 -3.32 10.71 7.36
C CYS A 173 -3.48 12.02 6.55
N SER A 174 -4.64 12.22 5.90
CA SER A 174 -4.91 13.39 5.04
C SER A 174 -4.95 14.73 5.78
N ASP A 175 -5.17 14.69 7.09
CA ASP A 175 -5.37 15.89 7.92
C ASP A 175 -4.17 16.17 8.83
N SER A 176 -3.10 15.40 8.66
CA SER A 176 -1.84 15.61 9.36
C SER A 176 -1.14 16.88 8.88
N ALA A 177 -0.45 17.58 9.78
CA ALA A 177 0.32 18.78 9.47
C ALA A 177 1.35 18.51 8.36
N TYR A 178 2.02 17.34 8.38
CA TYR A 178 2.95 16.95 7.32
C TYR A 178 2.27 16.87 5.96
N PHE A 179 1.12 16.20 5.86
CA PHE A 179 0.40 16.06 4.59
C PHE A 179 -0.06 17.41 4.04
N VAL A 180 -0.56 18.30 4.92
CA VAL A 180 -0.97 19.64 4.54
C VAL A 180 0.23 20.50 4.13
N LEU A 181 1.35 20.43 4.85
CA LEU A 181 2.59 21.13 4.47
C LEU A 181 3.08 20.66 3.10
N VAL A 182 3.10 19.36 2.81
CA VAL A 182 3.48 18.88 1.45
C VAL A 182 2.61 19.55 0.38
N ASN A 183 1.29 19.63 0.59
CA ASN A 183 0.38 20.30 -0.33
C ASN A 183 0.70 21.81 -0.46
N THR A 184 0.97 22.49 0.65
CA THR A 184 1.32 23.93 0.67
C THR A 184 2.62 24.19 -0.08
N TYR A 185 3.65 23.39 0.16
CA TYR A 185 4.95 23.49 -0.53
C TYR A 185 4.82 23.22 -2.03
N LEU A 186 4.04 22.20 -2.43
CA LEU A 186 3.77 21.93 -3.84
C LEU A 186 3.06 23.11 -4.51
N LYS A 187 2.05 23.70 -3.89
CA LYS A 187 1.34 24.88 -4.43
C LYS A 187 2.25 26.11 -4.54
N TYR A 188 3.13 26.31 -3.56
CA TYR A 188 4.03 27.47 -3.53
C TYR A 188 5.15 27.37 -4.56
N PHE A 189 5.86 26.23 -4.61
CA PHE A 189 7.01 26.06 -5.49
C PHE A 189 6.64 25.55 -6.89
N LEU A 190 5.48 24.90 -7.08
CA LEU A 190 4.99 24.43 -8.38
C LEU A 190 3.59 25.02 -8.64
N PRO A 191 3.49 26.35 -8.82
CA PRO A 191 2.20 27.02 -8.95
C PRO A 191 1.48 26.59 -10.23
N THR A 192 0.20 26.22 -10.08
CA THR A 192 -0.72 25.95 -11.21
C THR A 192 -1.24 27.25 -11.82
N GLU A 193 -1.22 28.36 -11.08
CA GLU A 193 -1.64 29.68 -11.51
C GLU A 193 -0.57 30.71 -11.12
N GLY A 194 -0.26 31.65 -12.02
CA GLY A 194 0.78 32.66 -11.77
C GLY A 194 2.21 32.14 -11.96
N ASN A 195 3.17 32.91 -11.43
CA ASN A 195 4.61 32.61 -11.44
C ASN A 195 5.06 32.17 -10.05
N VAL A 196 6.27 31.60 -9.95
CA VAL A 196 6.89 31.26 -8.66
C VAL A 196 7.13 32.55 -7.85
N PRO A 197 6.78 32.60 -6.55
CA PRO A 197 7.02 33.78 -5.73
C PRO A 197 8.53 34.12 -5.65
N PRO A 198 8.91 35.41 -5.75
CA PRO A 198 10.32 35.82 -5.64
C PRO A 198 10.84 35.62 -4.22
N SER A 199 12.17 35.49 -4.09
CA SER A 199 12.83 35.41 -2.77
C SER A 199 12.66 36.75 -2.02
N PRO A 200 12.24 36.76 -0.74
CA PRO A 200 12.10 37.99 0.04
C PRO A 200 13.44 38.71 0.33
N PHE A 201 14.59 38.05 0.12
CA PHE A 201 15.94 38.61 0.32
C PHE A 201 16.66 38.92 -0.99
N SER A 202 15.94 39.48 -1.97
CA SER A 202 16.53 39.93 -3.24
C SER A 202 17.25 41.27 -3.05
N ASP A 203 18.37 41.29 -2.33
CA ASP A 203 19.18 42.50 -2.16
C ASP A 203 20.09 42.76 -3.38
N THR A 204 20.35 44.04 -3.64
CA THR A 204 21.07 44.65 -4.77
C THR A 204 22.57 44.31 -4.86
N ARG A 205 23.07 43.35 -4.05
CA ARG A 205 24.43 42.82 -4.12
C ARG A 205 24.39 41.36 -4.55
N GLY A 206 24.51 41.12 -5.85
CA GLY A 206 24.89 39.82 -6.42
C GLY A 206 23.98 38.65 -6.06
N THR A 207 22.99 38.38 -6.91
CA THR A 207 22.16 37.18 -6.86
C THR A 207 23.01 35.91 -6.84
N VAL A 208 22.82 35.08 -5.80
CA VAL A 208 23.49 33.78 -5.55
C VAL A 208 23.44 32.88 -6.78
N ALA A 209 24.54 32.81 -7.54
CA ALA A 209 24.62 32.03 -8.78
C ALA A 209 24.30 30.55 -8.53
N SER A 210 23.58 29.92 -9.46
CA SER A 210 23.49 28.45 -9.53
C SER A 210 24.91 27.86 -9.51
N PRO A 211 25.18 26.76 -8.77
CA PRO A 211 26.51 26.17 -8.76
C PRO A 211 26.92 25.80 -10.19
N ALA A 212 28.00 26.42 -10.68
CA ALA A 212 28.52 26.15 -12.01
C ALA A 212 28.83 24.64 -12.17
N PRO A 213 28.40 23.98 -13.26
CA PRO A 213 28.83 22.63 -13.55
C PRO A 213 30.36 22.65 -13.74
N ARG A 214 31.10 21.99 -12.85
CA ARG A 214 32.51 21.69 -13.13
C ARG A 214 32.51 20.62 -14.22
N SER A 215 33.36 20.80 -15.24
CA SER A 215 33.63 19.76 -16.23
C SER A 215 33.96 18.44 -15.51
N PRO A 216 33.27 17.32 -15.81
CA PRO A 216 33.57 16.06 -15.16
C PRO A 216 35.02 15.66 -15.49
N SER A 217 35.84 15.47 -14.46
CA SER A 217 37.21 14.96 -14.59
C SER A 217 37.27 13.44 -14.84
N VAL A 218 36.10 12.78 -14.92
CA VAL A 218 35.98 11.32 -15.02
C VAL A 218 35.16 10.96 -16.27
N PRO A 219 35.63 10.03 -17.12
CA PRO A 219 34.84 9.54 -18.25
C PRO A 219 33.56 8.85 -17.76
N TYR A 220 32.43 9.17 -18.40
CA TYR A 220 31.15 8.50 -18.21
C TYR A 220 31.29 7.04 -18.66
N VAL A 221 31.43 6.09 -17.73
CA VAL A 221 31.34 4.65 -18.03
C VAL A 221 30.06 4.12 -17.39
N GLY A 222 28.93 4.38 -18.06
CA GLY A 222 27.68 3.71 -17.75
C GLY A 222 27.73 2.27 -18.25
N TYR A 223 27.69 1.29 -17.35
CA TYR A 223 27.43 -0.09 -17.72
C TYR A 223 25.93 -0.25 -18.00
N GLY A 224 25.59 -0.68 -19.22
CA GLY A 224 24.25 -1.17 -19.59
C GLY A 224 23.40 -0.16 -20.37
N GLY A 225 23.30 -0.38 -21.69
CA GLY A 225 22.30 0.25 -22.55
C GLY A 225 22.81 1.43 -23.36
N HIS A 226 23.09 1.21 -24.64
CA HIS A 226 23.36 2.27 -25.61
C HIS A 226 22.18 3.26 -25.63
N SER A 227 22.39 4.45 -25.09
CA SER A 227 21.43 5.55 -25.16
C SER A 227 21.53 6.22 -26.53
N THR A 228 20.77 5.71 -27.51
CA THR A 228 20.54 6.42 -28.78
C THR A 228 19.43 7.46 -28.58
N SER A 229 19.74 8.56 -27.90
CA SER A 229 18.86 9.73 -27.84
C SER A 229 19.64 11.01 -28.11
N LEU A 230 19.78 11.32 -29.40
CA LEU A 230 20.27 12.61 -29.90
C LEU A 230 19.26 13.76 -29.67
N LEU A 231 18.20 13.54 -28.87
CA LEU A 231 17.19 14.53 -28.51
C LEU A 231 17.10 14.79 -27.00
N LYS A 232 18.05 14.28 -26.21
CA LYS A 232 18.25 14.74 -24.84
C LYS A 232 18.85 16.15 -24.91
N ARG A 233 18.01 17.17 -25.20
CA ARG A 233 18.35 18.56 -24.93
C ARG A 233 18.58 18.66 -23.44
N HIS A 234 19.84 18.49 -23.08
CA HIS A 234 20.39 18.89 -21.83
C HIS A 234 19.94 20.34 -21.59
N ILE A 235 19.03 20.55 -20.64
CA ILE A 235 19.06 21.77 -19.84
C ILE A 235 20.26 21.62 -18.90
N THR A 236 21.47 21.42 -19.43
CA THR A 236 22.64 21.92 -18.72
C THR A 236 22.73 23.36 -19.15
N HIS A 237 22.42 24.25 -18.22
CA HIS A 237 22.73 25.65 -18.35
C HIS A 237 24.20 25.76 -18.74
N GLN A 238 24.45 26.07 -20.02
CA GLN A 238 25.71 26.66 -20.42
C GLN A 238 25.76 28.00 -19.68
N PRO A 239 26.77 28.27 -18.84
CA PRO A 239 26.81 29.51 -18.10
C PRO A 239 27.13 30.63 -19.09
N SER A 240 26.10 31.30 -19.62
CA SER A 240 26.29 32.67 -20.06
C SER A 240 26.57 33.50 -18.81
N VAL A 241 27.56 34.38 -18.90
CA VAL A 241 28.01 35.29 -17.83
C VAL A 241 26.86 36.15 -17.25
N ASN A 242 25.70 36.16 -17.91
CA ASN A 242 24.42 36.59 -17.38
C ASN A 242 23.47 35.38 -17.30
N ALA A 243 23.28 34.81 -16.11
CA ALA A 243 22.19 33.85 -15.89
C ALA A 243 20.87 34.64 -15.82
N ASP A 244 19.88 34.21 -16.59
CA ASP A 244 18.54 34.81 -16.60
C ASP A 244 17.95 34.77 -15.17
N PRO A 245 17.55 35.92 -14.57
CA PRO A 245 16.92 35.96 -13.25
C PRO A 245 15.74 34.97 -13.12
N ALA A 246 15.01 34.75 -14.21
CA ALA A 246 13.90 33.80 -14.28
C ALA A 246 14.35 32.32 -14.15
N ALA A 247 15.58 31.98 -14.56
CA ALA A 247 16.14 30.63 -14.39
C ALA A 247 16.56 30.36 -12.93
N GLN A 248 16.97 31.40 -12.20
CA GLN A 248 17.30 31.34 -10.79
C GLN A 248 16.04 31.15 -9.91
N GLU A 249 14.90 31.67 -10.35
CA GLU A 249 13.60 31.52 -9.67
C GLU A 249 13.09 30.07 -9.68
N ILE A 250 13.39 29.29 -10.72
CA ILE A 250 12.85 27.92 -10.88
C ILE A 250 13.74 26.85 -10.26
N TRP A 251 15.01 27.16 -10.01
CA TRP A 251 15.94 26.20 -9.42
C TRP A 251 15.41 25.59 -8.11
N ARG A 252 14.69 26.38 -7.28
CA ARG A 252 14.06 25.87 -6.05
C ARG A 252 12.94 24.88 -6.34
N SER A 253 12.10 25.17 -7.33
CA SER A 253 11.02 24.30 -7.80
C SER A 253 11.57 22.97 -8.33
N GLU A 254 12.61 23.04 -9.15
CA GLU A 254 13.28 21.85 -9.68
C GLU A 254 13.96 21.05 -8.56
N THR A 255 14.67 21.71 -7.65
CA THR A 255 15.35 21.07 -6.52
C THR A 255 14.37 20.36 -5.60
N LEU A 256 13.26 21.02 -5.22
CA LEU A 256 12.21 20.42 -4.40
C LEU A 256 11.64 19.17 -5.08
N LEU A 257 11.31 19.26 -6.37
CA LEU A 257 10.79 18.14 -7.12
C LEU A 257 11.78 16.98 -7.21
N GLN A 258 13.05 17.27 -7.52
CA GLN A 258 14.11 16.27 -7.58
C GLN A 258 14.24 15.56 -6.23
N VAL A 259 14.31 16.30 -5.12
CA VAL A 259 14.37 15.72 -3.77
C VAL A 259 13.16 14.83 -3.49
N PHE A 260 11.93 15.29 -3.73
CA PHE A 260 10.73 14.49 -3.47
C PHE A 260 10.70 13.21 -4.32
N VAL A 261 11.05 13.31 -5.60
CA VAL A 261 11.07 12.17 -6.51
C VAL A 261 12.17 11.18 -6.14
N GLU A 262 13.39 11.64 -5.83
CA GLU A 262 14.46 10.74 -5.38
C GLU A 262 14.08 10.06 -4.06
N MET A 263 13.71 10.85 -3.06
CA MET A 263 13.51 10.37 -1.69
C MET A 263 12.24 9.55 -1.50
N TRP A 264 11.18 9.76 -2.30
CA TRP A 264 9.92 9.04 -2.14
C TRP A 264 9.74 7.89 -3.16
N LEU A 265 10.29 8.00 -4.37
CA LEU A 265 10.04 7.02 -5.43
C LEU A 265 11.24 6.12 -5.73
N HIS A 266 12.48 6.62 -5.60
CA HIS A 266 13.68 5.96 -6.11
C HIS A 266 14.27 4.92 -5.13
N HIS A 267 13.44 4.08 -4.53
CA HIS A 267 13.89 3.02 -3.60
C HIS A 267 14.26 1.70 -4.30
N TYR A 268 13.89 1.55 -5.57
CA TYR A 268 14.11 0.34 -6.35
C TYR A 268 14.70 0.70 -7.72
N SER A 269 15.72 -0.04 -8.15
CA SER A 269 16.22 0.03 -9.52
C SER A 269 15.56 -1.05 -10.37
N LEU A 270 15.55 -0.86 -11.69
CA LEU A 270 15.01 -1.86 -12.63
C LEU A 270 15.77 -3.20 -12.48
N GLU A 271 17.09 -3.16 -12.36
CA GLU A 271 17.91 -4.36 -12.12
C GLU A 271 17.58 -5.05 -10.80
N MET A 272 17.35 -4.28 -9.73
CA MET A 272 16.97 -4.83 -8.43
C MET A 272 15.59 -5.49 -8.52
N TYR A 273 14.63 -4.88 -9.22
CA TYR A 273 13.30 -5.45 -9.43
C TYR A 273 13.36 -6.78 -10.19
N GLN A 274 14.17 -6.86 -11.26
CA GLN A 274 14.39 -8.11 -11.99
C GLN A 274 15.03 -9.19 -11.09
N LYS A 275 15.96 -8.80 -10.19
CA LYS A 275 16.61 -9.72 -9.23
C LYS A 275 15.71 -10.11 -8.05
N LEU A 276 14.80 -9.24 -7.62
CA LEU A 276 13.83 -9.47 -6.52
C LEU A 276 12.77 -10.52 -6.85
N GLN A 277 12.61 -10.89 -8.13
CA GLN A 277 11.82 -12.07 -8.50
C GLN A 277 12.46 -13.39 -8.02
N SER A 278 13.70 -13.34 -7.49
CA SER A 278 14.39 -14.46 -6.83
C SER A 278 14.21 -14.43 -5.30
N PRO A 279 13.92 -15.58 -4.64
CA PRO A 279 13.59 -15.65 -3.21
C PRO A 279 14.70 -15.30 -2.20
N GLN A 280 15.87 -14.80 -2.63
CA GLN A 280 17.07 -14.66 -1.77
C GLN A 280 17.46 -13.22 -1.39
N VAL A 281 16.65 -12.20 -1.71
CA VAL A 281 17.01 -10.79 -1.44
C VAL A 281 16.48 -10.34 -0.07
N LYS A 282 17.39 -9.80 0.77
CA LYS A 282 17.08 -9.19 2.08
C LYS A 282 16.08 -8.04 1.95
N GLU A 283 15.23 -7.93 2.96
CA GLU A 283 14.06 -7.05 3.09
C GLU A 283 14.13 -5.75 2.26
N PRO A 284 13.42 -5.68 1.12
CA PRO A 284 13.27 -4.44 0.39
C PRO A 284 12.55 -3.41 1.28
N PHE A 285 12.89 -2.12 1.11
CA PHE A 285 12.12 -1.02 1.70
C PHE A 285 10.63 -1.26 1.45
N MET A 286 9.80 -1.19 2.49
CA MET A 286 8.35 -1.32 2.38
C MET A 286 7.72 0.06 2.59
N PRO A 287 7.07 0.66 1.56
CA PRO A 287 6.43 1.95 1.74
C PRO A 287 5.22 1.80 2.68
N SER A 288 5.01 2.80 3.55
CA SER A 288 3.81 2.87 4.39
C SER A 288 2.61 3.38 3.59
N GLU A 289 1.39 3.16 4.09
CA GLU A 289 0.18 3.71 3.46
C GLU A 289 0.26 5.25 3.35
N GLU A 290 0.73 5.92 4.41
CA GLU A 290 0.93 7.38 4.45
C GLU A 290 1.89 7.85 3.35
N HIS A 291 3.00 7.12 3.16
CA HIS A 291 3.96 7.41 2.10
C HIS A 291 3.28 7.35 0.73
N VAL A 292 2.49 6.30 0.46
CA VAL A 292 1.75 6.15 -0.79
C VAL A 292 0.72 7.28 -0.98
N LEU A 293 0.05 7.73 0.08
CA LEU A 293 -0.89 8.86 0.02
C LEU A 293 -0.20 10.18 -0.32
N VAL A 294 1.00 10.43 0.22
CA VAL A 294 1.81 11.62 -0.14
C VAL A 294 2.29 11.53 -1.59
N VAL A 295 2.72 10.36 -2.05
CA VAL A 295 3.05 10.13 -3.47
C VAL A 295 1.83 10.42 -4.37
N ARG A 296 0.63 10.00 -3.96
CA ARG A 296 -0.61 10.32 -4.67
C ARG A 296 -0.85 11.82 -4.74
N LEU A 297 -0.62 12.55 -3.65
CA LEU A 297 -0.76 14.01 -3.61
C LEU A 297 0.21 14.67 -4.63
N LEU A 298 1.48 14.23 -4.65
CA LEU A 298 2.47 14.68 -5.64
C LEU A 298 1.98 14.42 -7.07
N VAL A 299 1.53 13.20 -7.39
CA VAL A 299 1.02 12.83 -8.72
C VAL A 299 -0.13 13.72 -9.15
N LYS A 300 -1.13 13.93 -8.27
CA LYS A 300 -2.28 14.79 -8.55
C LYS A 300 -1.85 16.22 -8.84
N HIS A 301 -0.95 16.75 -8.02
CA HIS A 301 -0.44 18.11 -8.17
C HIS A 301 0.33 18.28 -9.48
N LEU A 302 1.18 17.32 -9.84
CA LEU A 302 1.97 17.38 -11.07
C LEU A 302 1.12 17.28 -12.34
N HIS A 303 0.02 16.51 -12.31
CA HIS A 303 -0.95 16.56 -13.41
C HIS A 303 -1.62 17.91 -13.53
N ALA A 304 -2.04 18.52 -12.43
CA ALA A 304 -2.61 19.87 -12.44
C ALA A 304 -1.59 20.91 -12.93
N PHE A 305 -0.34 20.82 -12.45
CA PHE A 305 0.77 21.70 -12.81
C PHE A 305 1.11 21.60 -14.30
N SER A 306 1.28 20.39 -14.82
CA SER A 306 1.54 20.16 -16.25
C SER A 306 0.35 20.59 -17.12
N SER A 307 -0.89 20.34 -16.67
CA SER A 307 -2.11 20.76 -17.40
C SER A 307 -2.36 22.26 -17.39
N SER A 308 -1.70 23.02 -16.49
CA SER A 308 -1.79 24.48 -16.43
C SER A 308 -0.88 25.20 -17.43
N GLN A 309 -0.20 24.45 -18.30
CA GLN A 309 0.69 25.01 -19.32
C GLN A 309 -0.11 25.94 -20.25
N LYS A 310 0.34 27.18 -20.42
CA LYS A 310 -0.29 28.13 -21.32
C LYS A 310 0.11 27.77 -22.75
N GLN A 311 -0.88 27.43 -23.58
CA GLN A 311 -0.64 27.23 -25.01
C GLN A 311 -0.42 28.62 -25.62
N GLU A 312 0.79 28.91 -26.10
CA GLU A 312 1.10 30.18 -26.77
C GLU A 312 0.08 30.40 -27.88
N ALA A 313 -0.67 31.49 -27.80
CA ALA A 313 -1.73 31.80 -28.73
C ALA A 313 -1.13 31.89 -30.14
N ILE A 314 -1.62 31.03 -31.03
CA ILE A 314 -1.27 30.95 -32.46
C ILE A 314 -1.53 32.29 -33.21
N PHE A 315 -2.10 33.29 -32.53
CA PHE A 315 -2.48 34.60 -33.10
C PHE A 315 -1.51 35.75 -32.83
N SER A 316 -0.45 35.56 -32.03
CA SER A 316 0.63 36.56 -31.94
C SER A 316 1.73 36.21 -32.96
N SER A 317 1.94 37.11 -33.92
CA SER A 317 2.98 37.06 -34.96
C SER A 317 4.28 36.39 -34.50
N PRO A 318 4.91 35.53 -35.33
CA PRO A 318 6.13 34.83 -34.96
C PRO A 318 7.28 35.84 -34.86
N SER A 319 7.54 36.34 -33.66
CA SER A 319 8.83 36.98 -33.39
C SER A 319 9.87 35.86 -33.26
N PRO A 320 11.05 35.97 -33.89
CA PRO A 320 12.07 34.92 -33.85
C PRO A 320 12.77 34.77 -32.48
N HIS A 321 12.28 35.43 -31.41
CA HIS A 321 12.94 35.50 -30.10
C HIS A 321 12.03 35.25 -28.88
N SER A 322 10.82 34.72 -29.04
CA SER A 322 10.01 34.32 -27.86
C SER A 322 10.53 32.99 -27.30
N HIS A 323 11.55 33.04 -26.45
CA HIS A 323 11.94 31.89 -25.64
C HIS A 323 10.81 31.56 -24.66
N SER A 324 10.27 30.33 -24.73
CA SER A 324 9.28 29.85 -23.76
C SER A 324 9.84 30.01 -22.35
N SER A 325 9.05 30.59 -21.43
CA SER A 325 9.52 30.82 -20.07
C SER A 325 10.03 29.51 -19.43
N PRO A 326 11.11 29.54 -18.62
CA PRO A 326 11.66 28.35 -17.99
C PRO A 326 10.62 27.52 -17.18
N LEU A 327 9.54 28.17 -16.69
CA LEU A 327 8.47 27.52 -15.93
C LEU A 327 7.54 26.72 -16.84
N GLU A 328 7.24 27.24 -18.02
CA GLU A 328 6.43 26.53 -19.01
C GLU A 328 7.19 25.33 -19.59
N GLU A 329 8.52 25.42 -19.72
CA GLU A 329 9.35 24.25 -20.06
C GLU A 329 9.32 23.20 -18.95
N LEU A 330 9.45 23.62 -17.68
CA LEU A 330 9.33 22.71 -16.54
C LEU A 330 7.98 22.00 -16.54
N LYS A 331 6.86 22.73 -16.69
CA LYS A 331 5.50 22.15 -16.78
C LYS A 331 5.37 21.08 -17.87
N ARG A 332 6.02 21.29 -19.02
CA ARG A 332 6.00 20.37 -20.16
C ARG A 332 6.71 19.06 -19.84
N VAL A 333 7.90 19.12 -19.25
CA VAL A 333 8.74 17.92 -19.05
C VAL A 333 8.54 17.22 -17.71
N VAL A 334 7.83 17.84 -16.77
CA VAL A 334 7.81 17.42 -15.35
C VAL A 334 7.43 15.96 -15.13
N VAL A 335 6.38 15.47 -15.79
CA VAL A 335 5.86 14.12 -15.59
C VAL A 335 6.78 13.08 -16.24
N GLN A 336 7.10 13.29 -17.51
CA GLN A 336 7.92 12.35 -18.30
C GLN A 336 9.35 12.26 -17.76
N ARG A 337 9.98 13.40 -17.45
CA ARG A 337 11.40 13.46 -17.11
C ARG A 337 11.70 13.05 -15.66
N PHE A 338 10.84 13.43 -14.71
CA PHE A 338 11.14 13.21 -13.30
C PHE A 338 10.37 12.00 -12.73
N VAL A 339 9.10 11.84 -13.07
CA VAL A 339 8.20 10.96 -12.32
C VAL A 339 7.98 9.60 -12.97
N GLN A 340 7.76 9.55 -14.29
CA GLN A 340 7.24 8.37 -15.00
C GLN A 340 7.97 7.07 -14.64
N GLN A 341 9.29 7.01 -14.88
CA GLN A 341 10.07 5.78 -14.68
C GLN A 341 10.09 5.33 -13.22
N LYS A 342 10.34 6.26 -12.29
CA LYS A 342 10.46 5.92 -10.87
C LYS A 342 9.11 5.53 -10.26
N LEU A 343 8.04 6.22 -10.65
CA LEU A 343 6.69 5.86 -10.24
C LEU A 343 6.30 4.49 -10.79
N TYR A 344 6.68 4.16 -12.03
CA TYR A 344 6.39 2.85 -12.63
C TYR A 344 6.99 1.74 -11.78
N VAL A 345 8.30 1.81 -11.50
CA VAL A 345 9.01 0.81 -10.70
C VAL A 345 8.46 0.77 -9.27
N PHE A 346 8.19 1.92 -8.66
CA PHE A 346 7.57 2.02 -7.33
C PHE A 346 6.21 1.29 -7.28
N LEU A 347 5.32 1.56 -8.25
CA LEU A 347 4.02 0.91 -8.32
C LEU A 347 4.17 -0.58 -8.61
N GLN A 348 4.99 -1.01 -9.57
CA GLN A 348 5.23 -2.43 -9.84
C GLN A 348 5.63 -3.19 -8.58
N HIS A 349 6.57 -2.63 -7.80
CA HIS A 349 6.99 -3.21 -6.54
C HIS A 349 5.82 -3.34 -5.55
N CYS A 350 5.01 -2.28 -5.38
CA CYS A 350 3.82 -2.32 -4.52
C CYS A 350 2.80 -3.37 -5.00
N PHE A 351 2.53 -3.48 -6.30
CA PHE A 351 1.60 -4.49 -6.84
C PHE A 351 2.07 -5.93 -6.55
N GLY A 352 3.37 -6.17 -6.57
CA GLY A 352 3.97 -7.49 -6.31
C GLY A 352 4.03 -7.87 -4.82
N HIS A 353 4.29 -6.92 -3.93
CA HIS A 353 4.69 -7.21 -2.54
C HIS A 353 3.73 -6.68 -1.46
N TRP A 354 2.77 -5.81 -1.81
CA TRP A 354 1.84 -5.25 -0.81
C TRP A 354 0.90 -6.34 -0.24
N PRO A 355 0.61 -6.37 1.07
CA PRO A 355 -0.29 -7.34 1.69
C PRO A 355 -1.67 -7.39 1.03
N LEU A 356 -2.31 -8.56 0.87
CA LEU A 356 -3.62 -8.75 0.20
C LEU A 356 -4.83 -8.20 0.99
N ASP A 357 -4.64 -7.15 1.79
CA ASP A 357 -5.67 -6.50 2.59
C ASP A 357 -6.17 -5.19 1.95
N ALA A 358 -7.08 -4.51 2.67
CA ALA A 358 -7.72 -3.28 2.20
C ALA A 358 -6.78 -2.07 2.10
N SER A 359 -5.60 -2.09 2.76
CA SER A 359 -4.64 -0.97 2.70
C SER A 359 -4.06 -0.78 1.30
N PHE A 360 -4.12 -1.83 0.46
CA PHE A 360 -3.76 -1.74 -0.97
C PHE A 360 -4.57 -0.68 -1.73
N ARG A 361 -5.73 -0.28 -1.22
CA ARG A 361 -6.54 0.81 -1.77
C ARG A 361 -5.70 2.08 -2.00
N ALA A 362 -4.76 2.41 -1.11
CA ALA A 362 -3.89 3.57 -1.30
C ALA A 362 -3.02 3.46 -2.56
N VAL A 363 -2.40 2.29 -2.79
CA VAL A 363 -1.58 2.01 -3.98
C VAL A 363 -2.44 2.05 -5.23
N LEU A 364 -3.59 1.38 -5.20
CA LEU A 364 -4.53 1.35 -6.31
C LEU A 364 -4.97 2.75 -6.71
N GLU A 365 -5.41 3.54 -5.74
CA GLU A 365 -5.91 4.89 -5.97
C GLU A 365 -4.79 5.86 -6.41
N THR A 366 -3.53 5.59 -6.05
CA THR A 366 -2.36 6.30 -6.57
C THR A 366 -2.14 6.00 -8.05
N TRP A 367 -2.15 4.73 -8.43
CA TRP A 367 -2.09 4.31 -9.83
C TRP A 367 -3.24 4.90 -10.66
N LEU A 368 -4.48 4.77 -10.19
CA LEU A 368 -5.66 5.34 -10.86
C LEU A 368 -5.60 6.87 -10.96
N SER A 369 -4.92 7.55 -10.04
CA SER A 369 -4.71 9.01 -10.12
C SER A 369 -3.72 9.37 -11.22
N TYR A 370 -2.69 8.54 -11.46
CA TYR A 370 -1.69 8.76 -12.50
C TYR A 370 -2.25 8.55 -13.92
N ILE A 371 -3.02 7.47 -14.12
CA ILE A 371 -3.55 7.11 -15.45
C ILE A 371 -4.77 7.93 -15.89
N GLN A 372 -5.16 8.96 -15.13
CA GLN A 372 -6.30 9.84 -15.46
C GLN A 372 -5.93 11.33 -15.32
N PRO A 373 -4.93 11.82 -16.08
CA PRO A 373 -4.47 13.21 -15.99
C PRO A 373 -5.59 14.23 -16.31
N TRP A 374 -6.55 13.86 -17.17
CA TRP A 374 -7.70 14.69 -17.54
C TRP A 374 -8.63 15.04 -16.37
N ARG A 375 -8.50 14.39 -15.21
CA ARG A 375 -9.25 14.74 -14.00
C ARG A 375 -8.74 16.00 -13.30
N TYR A 376 -7.58 16.50 -13.70
CA TYR A 376 -6.87 17.60 -13.02
C TYR A 376 -6.68 18.83 -13.92
N THR A 377 -7.44 18.94 -15.01
CA THR A 377 -7.42 20.14 -15.85
C THR A 377 -8.21 21.28 -15.18
N GLY A 378 -7.70 22.51 -15.27
CA GLY A 378 -8.36 23.72 -14.73
C GLY A 378 -9.62 24.16 -15.48
N GLU A 379 -10.05 23.38 -16.48
CA GLU A 379 -11.31 23.54 -17.20
C GLU A 379 -12.46 23.26 -16.22
N LYS A 380 -12.89 24.29 -15.47
CA LYS A 380 -14.09 24.23 -14.63
C LYS A 380 -15.26 23.77 -15.50
N ASN A 381 -15.72 22.55 -15.25
CA ASN A 381 -16.89 21.97 -15.88
C ASN A 381 -18.10 22.89 -15.63
N ASN A 382 -18.46 23.73 -16.61
CA ASN A 382 -19.74 24.42 -16.66
C ASN A 382 -20.92 23.48 -17.00
N THR A 383 -20.79 22.20 -16.68
CA THR A 383 -21.82 21.17 -16.88
C THR A 383 -21.88 20.27 -15.64
N GLN A 384 -22.53 20.77 -14.60
CA GLN A 384 -23.07 19.96 -13.49
C GLN A 384 -24.29 19.10 -13.93
N ALA A 385 -24.57 18.97 -15.23
CA ALA A 385 -25.75 18.27 -15.73
C ALA A 385 -25.52 16.87 -16.32
N ASP A 386 -24.28 16.39 -16.52
CA ASP A 386 -24.09 15.07 -17.16
C ASP A 386 -22.95 14.25 -16.55
N GLY A 387 -23.29 13.49 -15.51
CA GLY A 387 -22.37 12.68 -14.72
C GLY A 387 -22.13 11.26 -15.26
N GLN A 388 -22.63 10.91 -16.45
CA GLN A 388 -22.61 9.52 -16.91
C GLN A 388 -21.70 9.21 -18.11
N ASN A 389 -21.33 10.17 -18.97
CA ASN A 389 -20.53 9.86 -20.18
C ASN A 389 -19.46 10.93 -20.51
N ARG A 390 -18.49 11.14 -19.62
CA ARG A 390 -17.29 11.92 -20.00
C ARG A 390 -16.36 11.02 -20.82
N THR A 391 -16.45 11.14 -22.14
CA THR A 391 -15.48 10.53 -23.07
C THR A 391 -14.08 11.09 -22.81
N VAL A 392 -13.05 10.25 -22.93
CA VAL A 392 -11.66 10.73 -22.80
C VAL A 392 -11.31 11.55 -24.05
N PRO A 393 -10.92 12.83 -23.92
CA PRO A 393 -10.60 13.67 -25.06
C PRO A 393 -9.35 13.18 -25.82
N ASP A 394 -9.38 13.24 -27.16
CA ASP A 394 -8.29 12.75 -28.03
C ASP A 394 -6.92 13.40 -27.78
N LYS A 395 -6.89 14.61 -27.20
CA LYS A 395 -5.64 15.29 -26.80
C LYS A 395 -4.76 14.46 -25.84
N TRP A 396 -5.34 13.48 -25.15
CA TRP A 396 -4.64 12.59 -24.21
C TRP A 396 -4.07 11.32 -24.85
N ALA A 397 -4.28 11.09 -26.16
CA ALA A 397 -3.76 9.90 -26.83
C ALA A 397 -2.23 9.79 -26.75
N SER A 398 -1.50 10.91 -26.88
CA SER A 398 -0.04 10.94 -26.72
C SER A 398 0.38 10.52 -25.31
N PHE A 399 -0.30 11.01 -24.27
CA PHE A 399 -0.02 10.61 -22.89
C PHE A 399 -0.25 9.11 -22.67
N VAL A 400 -1.32 8.54 -23.24
CA VAL A 400 -1.59 7.08 -23.16
C VAL A 400 -0.49 6.29 -23.87
N GLN A 401 -0.07 6.73 -25.04
CA GLN A 401 1.02 6.12 -25.82
C GLN A 401 2.34 6.10 -25.06
N GLU A 402 2.75 7.23 -24.49
CA GLU A 402 3.99 7.37 -23.73
C GLU A 402 3.97 6.59 -22.41
N ASN A 403 2.78 6.31 -21.86
CA ASN A 403 2.58 5.62 -20.59
C ASN A 403 1.98 4.22 -20.77
N LEU A 404 2.14 3.58 -21.94
CA LEU A 404 1.48 2.31 -22.27
C LEU A 404 1.57 1.26 -21.15
N LEU A 405 2.75 1.05 -20.58
CA LEU A 405 2.96 0.04 -19.52
C LEU A 405 2.23 0.37 -18.21
N MET A 406 1.97 1.65 -17.92
CA MET A 406 1.16 2.05 -16.77
C MET A 406 -0.29 1.61 -16.92
N TYR A 407 -0.80 1.52 -18.16
CA TYR A 407 -2.14 1.00 -18.42
C TYR A 407 -2.16 -0.52 -18.50
N THR A 408 -1.18 -1.14 -19.16
CA THR A 408 -1.26 -2.56 -19.52
C THR A 408 -0.58 -3.47 -18.49
N LYS A 409 0.71 -3.27 -18.18
CA LYS A 409 1.45 -4.11 -17.23
C LYS A 409 0.91 -3.98 -15.80
N LEU A 410 0.59 -2.77 -15.34
CA LEU A 410 -0.01 -2.60 -14.00
C LEU A 410 -1.44 -3.17 -13.92
N PHE A 411 -2.22 -3.13 -15.01
CA PHE A 411 -3.51 -3.82 -15.06
C PHE A 411 -3.35 -5.35 -14.97
N GLN A 412 -2.33 -5.93 -15.61
CA GLN A 412 -2.00 -7.35 -15.45
C GLN A 412 -1.64 -7.69 -14.00
N GLY A 413 -0.82 -6.85 -13.36
CA GLY A 413 -0.51 -6.94 -11.93
C GLY A 413 -1.77 -6.88 -11.05
N PHE A 414 -2.68 -5.95 -11.35
CA PHE A 414 -3.98 -5.84 -10.69
C PHE A 414 -4.81 -7.13 -10.85
N LEU A 415 -4.92 -7.65 -12.07
CA LEU A 415 -5.71 -8.84 -12.37
C LEU A 415 -5.23 -10.06 -11.57
N ASN A 416 -3.92 -10.28 -11.55
CA ASN A 416 -3.29 -11.35 -10.76
C ASN A 416 -3.53 -11.21 -9.26
N ARG A 417 -3.62 -9.97 -8.77
CA ARG A 417 -3.94 -9.67 -7.38
C ARG A 417 -5.42 -9.90 -7.07
N ALA A 418 -6.32 -9.38 -7.90
CA ALA A 418 -7.77 -9.50 -7.73
C ALA A 418 -8.25 -10.96 -7.70
N MET A 419 -7.61 -11.85 -8.47
CA MET A 419 -7.90 -13.29 -8.43
C MET A 419 -7.52 -13.98 -7.12
N ARG A 420 -6.68 -13.35 -6.28
CA ARG A 420 -6.18 -13.87 -5.00
C ARG A 420 -6.80 -13.18 -3.78
N THR A 421 -7.69 -12.21 -3.99
CA THR A 421 -8.35 -11.45 -2.94
C THR A 421 -9.79 -11.88 -2.78
N ASP A 422 -10.27 -11.95 -1.54
CA ASP A 422 -11.68 -12.20 -1.25
C ASP A 422 -12.56 -11.03 -1.75
N LEU A 423 -13.36 -11.29 -2.80
CA LEU A 423 -14.25 -10.30 -3.40
C LEU A 423 -15.63 -10.22 -2.73
N VAL A 424 -15.92 -11.08 -1.75
CA VAL A 424 -17.13 -10.94 -0.91
C VAL A 424 -16.98 -9.74 0.04
N ASN A 425 -15.74 -9.34 0.35
CA ASN A 425 -15.46 -8.14 1.11
C ASN A 425 -15.76 -6.87 0.30
N ALA A 426 -16.57 -5.96 0.86
CA ALA A 426 -16.98 -4.71 0.22
C ALA A 426 -15.82 -3.80 -0.19
N LYS A 427 -14.74 -3.71 0.62
CA LYS A 427 -13.57 -2.88 0.32
C LYS A 427 -12.80 -3.42 -0.89
N ASN A 428 -12.71 -4.74 -1.03
CA ASN A 428 -12.08 -5.40 -2.17
C ASN A 428 -12.94 -5.34 -3.44
N ALA A 429 -14.25 -5.56 -3.31
CA ALA A 429 -15.20 -5.37 -4.41
C ALA A 429 -15.16 -3.95 -4.97
N LEU A 430 -15.11 -2.94 -4.09
CA LEU A 430 -14.96 -1.53 -4.46
C LEU A 430 -13.69 -1.29 -5.27
N MET A 431 -12.57 -1.94 -4.92
CA MET A 431 -11.32 -1.81 -5.70
C MET A 431 -11.47 -2.32 -7.14
N VAL A 432 -12.08 -3.49 -7.32
CA VAL A 432 -12.37 -4.05 -8.67
C VAL A 432 -13.28 -3.13 -9.46
N PHE A 433 -14.36 -2.66 -8.84
CA PHE A 433 -15.27 -1.68 -9.45
C PHE A 433 -14.54 -0.40 -9.87
N ARG A 434 -13.67 0.16 -9.02
CA ARG A 434 -12.92 1.40 -9.32
C ARG A 434 -12.02 1.23 -10.53
N VAL A 435 -11.30 0.12 -10.65
CA VAL A 435 -10.46 -0.17 -11.83
C VAL A 435 -11.33 -0.30 -13.08
N ALA A 436 -12.36 -1.14 -13.03
CA ALA A 436 -13.25 -1.35 -14.18
C ALA A 436 -13.90 -0.04 -14.64
N LYS A 437 -14.33 0.81 -13.69
CA LYS A 437 -14.91 2.14 -13.98
C LYS A 437 -13.93 3.08 -14.68
N VAL A 438 -12.62 2.99 -14.41
CA VAL A 438 -11.63 3.83 -15.10
C VAL A 438 -11.43 3.33 -16.53
N PHE A 439 -11.21 2.02 -16.70
CA PHE A 439 -10.90 1.44 -18.00
C PHE A 439 -12.09 1.41 -18.98
N VAL A 440 -13.33 1.48 -18.47
CA VAL A 440 -14.54 1.55 -19.31
C VAL A 440 -14.83 2.95 -19.86
N GLN A 441 -14.09 3.98 -19.43
CA GLN A 441 -14.31 5.34 -19.93
C GLN A 441 -14.28 5.33 -21.47
N PRO A 442 -15.26 5.96 -22.15
CA PRO A 442 -15.31 5.96 -23.61
C PRO A 442 -14.00 6.49 -24.20
N ASN A 443 -13.57 5.92 -25.34
CA ASN A 443 -12.31 6.22 -26.04
C ASN A 443 -11.02 5.69 -25.39
N LEU A 444 -10.97 5.43 -24.08
CA LEU A 444 -9.74 5.00 -23.41
C LEU A 444 -9.22 3.64 -23.91
N SER A 445 -10.10 2.64 -24.02
CA SER A 445 -9.73 1.32 -24.53
C SER A 445 -9.19 1.36 -25.96
N GLU A 446 -9.76 2.23 -26.80
CA GLU A 446 -9.30 2.43 -28.18
C GLU A 446 -7.93 3.12 -28.23
N MET A 447 -7.67 4.11 -27.37
CA MET A 447 -6.35 4.73 -27.26
C MET A 447 -5.28 3.72 -26.82
N ILE A 448 -5.59 2.85 -25.85
CA ILE A 448 -4.67 1.81 -25.39
C ILE A 448 -4.40 0.80 -26.53
N GLN A 449 -5.45 0.34 -27.23
CA GLN A 449 -5.29 -0.56 -28.39
C GLN A 449 -4.43 0.04 -29.50
N LYS A 450 -4.64 1.32 -29.84
CA LYS A 450 -3.82 2.04 -30.82
C LYS A 450 -2.36 2.13 -30.36
N ALA A 451 -2.11 2.40 -29.07
CA ALA A 451 -0.75 2.43 -28.53
C ALA A 451 -0.07 1.04 -28.57
N GLU A 452 -0.80 -0.05 -28.29
CA GLU A 452 -0.28 -1.42 -28.46
C GLU A 452 0.05 -1.72 -29.93
N GLN A 453 -0.79 -1.30 -30.87
CA GLN A 453 -0.55 -1.49 -32.31
C GLN A 453 0.72 -0.75 -32.76
N LEU A 454 0.92 0.50 -32.31
CA LEU A 454 2.15 1.26 -32.60
C LEU A 454 3.40 0.60 -32.04
N PHE A 455 3.31 -0.05 -30.87
CA PHE A 455 4.43 -0.80 -30.31
C PHE A 455 4.77 -2.06 -31.13
N LEU A 456 3.76 -2.76 -31.64
CA LEU A 456 3.93 -3.96 -32.45
C LEU A 456 4.36 -3.70 -33.90
N GLU A 457 4.13 -2.49 -34.41
CA GLU A 457 4.45 -2.15 -35.80
C GLU A 457 5.96 -2.33 -36.06
N PRO A 458 6.37 -3.08 -37.10
CA PRO A 458 7.78 -3.26 -37.43
C PRO A 458 8.42 -1.91 -37.76
N GLU A 459 9.65 -1.68 -37.29
CA GLU A 459 10.40 -0.51 -37.73
C GLU A 459 10.70 -0.67 -39.22
N HIS A 460 10.05 0.13 -40.07
CA HIS A 460 10.40 0.18 -41.48
C HIS A 460 11.83 0.73 -41.56
N ALA A 461 12.79 -0.16 -41.81
CA ALA A 461 14.19 0.16 -42.00
C ALA A 461 14.34 1.19 -43.13
N ILE A 462 14.63 2.45 -42.77
CA ILE A 462 15.35 3.34 -43.69
C ILE A 462 16.80 2.83 -43.72
N LEU A 463 17.05 1.89 -44.62
CA LEU A 463 18.38 1.56 -45.13
C LEU A 463 19.01 2.86 -45.70
N GLN A 464 19.80 3.55 -44.87
CA GLN A 464 21.01 4.33 -45.20
C GLN A 464 21.20 5.52 -44.24
N ARG A 465 22.00 5.31 -43.19
CA ARG A 465 23.17 6.17 -42.96
C ARG A 465 24.31 5.29 -42.47
N GLN A 466 25.17 4.97 -43.41
CA GLN A 466 26.48 4.35 -43.19
C GLN A 466 27.26 5.09 -42.10
N ASN A 467 28.09 4.33 -41.39
CA ASN A 467 29.43 4.73 -40.94
C ASN A 467 29.94 6.03 -41.62
N ARG A 468 29.76 7.16 -40.95
CA ARG A 468 30.69 8.27 -41.04
C ARG A 468 31.12 8.61 -39.63
N VAL A 469 32.36 8.24 -39.35
CA VAL A 469 33.23 9.00 -38.46
C VAL A 469 33.00 10.49 -38.77
N PHE A 470 32.31 11.19 -37.87
CA PHE A 470 32.16 12.64 -37.98
C PHE A 470 33.25 13.29 -37.14
N LEU A 471 34.33 13.61 -37.82
CA LEU A 471 35.10 14.82 -37.56
C LEU A 471 34.12 16.02 -37.54
N THR A 472 34.35 16.92 -36.60
CA THR A 472 33.69 18.22 -36.44
C THR A 472 33.45 18.95 -37.77
N PRO A 473 32.29 19.59 -37.96
CA PRO A 473 32.20 20.75 -38.82
C PRO A 473 31.90 22.01 -37.99
N SER A 474 32.76 22.99 -38.21
CA SER A 474 32.65 24.39 -37.83
C SER A 474 31.37 25.06 -38.37
N HIS A 475 30.82 25.96 -37.55
CA HIS A 475 30.09 27.20 -37.88
C HIS A 475 29.51 27.36 -39.31
N GLY A 476 28.18 27.44 -39.39
CA GLY A 476 27.44 28.13 -40.46
C GLY A 476 26.73 27.22 -41.48
N GLY A 477 25.39 27.17 -41.44
CA GLY A 477 24.59 26.54 -42.49
C GLY A 477 23.08 26.48 -42.19
N SER A 478 22.28 27.04 -43.10
CA SER A 478 20.83 27.31 -43.07
C SER A 478 19.90 26.07 -43.00
N PHE A 479 18.78 26.17 -42.28
CA PHE A 479 17.80 25.09 -41.98
C PHE A 479 16.51 25.15 -42.83
N LEU A 480 16.58 25.14 -44.15
CA LEU A 480 15.37 25.03 -44.98
C LEU A 480 15.45 23.85 -45.96
N SER A 481 15.19 22.64 -45.45
CA SER A 481 14.63 21.45 -46.14
C SER A 481 14.59 20.31 -45.10
N SER A 482 13.59 19.46 -44.87
CA SER A 482 12.39 19.03 -45.58
C SER A 482 11.46 18.39 -44.53
N ARG A 483 10.14 18.52 -44.71
CA ARG A 483 9.10 17.92 -43.84
C ARG A 483 9.26 16.38 -43.77
N GLN A 484 9.41 15.84 -42.56
CA GLN A 484 9.28 14.40 -42.26
C GLN A 484 7.80 14.06 -41.97
N PRO A 485 7.29 12.87 -42.32
CA PRO A 485 5.90 12.48 -42.08
C PRO A 485 5.65 12.14 -40.60
N ILE A 486 4.53 12.63 -40.06
CA ILE A 486 4.14 12.59 -38.63
C ILE A 486 3.98 11.17 -38.05
N GLY A 487 3.75 10.14 -38.89
CA GLY A 487 3.50 8.76 -38.44
C GLY A 487 4.73 7.97 -37.95
N THR A 488 5.94 8.32 -38.40
CA THR A 488 7.18 7.62 -37.98
C THR A 488 7.65 8.04 -36.59
N ASP A 489 7.20 9.20 -36.10
CA ASP A 489 7.58 9.76 -34.80
C ASP A 489 6.86 9.07 -33.63
N SER A 490 5.59 8.69 -33.78
CA SER A 490 4.82 8.03 -32.70
C SER A 490 5.26 6.59 -32.42
N VAL A 491 5.59 5.81 -33.45
CA VAL A 491 6.09 4.41 -33.28
C VAL A 491 7.39 4.42 -32.49
N PHE A 492 8.35 5.27 -32.89
CA PHE A 492 9.63 5.40 -32.21
C PHE A 492 9.45 5.85 -30.76
N LYS A 493 8.58 6.84 -30.49
CA LYS A 493 8.28 7.32 -29.13
C LYS A 493 7.75 6.21 -28.23
N VAL A 494 6.72 5.48 -28.67
CA VAL A 494 6.12 4.40 -27.88
C VAL A 494 7.17 3.33 -27.53
N LYS A 495 7.94 2.87 -28.52
CA LYS A 495 9.00 1.88 -28.30
C LYS A 495 10.09 2.40 -27.36
N SER A 496 10.55 3.63 -27.55
CA SER A 496 11.55 4.27 -26.69
C SER A 496 11.07 4.33 -25.23
N HIS A 497 9.83 4.73 -25.00
CA HIS A 497 9.25 4.74 -23.65
C HIS A 497 9.16 3.34 -23.04
N VAL A 498 8.68 2.33 -23.79
CA VAL A 498 8.62 0.95 -23.28
C VAL A 498 10.01 0.43 -22.92
N TYR A 499 11.00 0.60 -23.80
CA TYR A 499 12.37 0.14 -23.55
C TYR A 499 13.06 0.91 -22.42
N SER A 500 12.71 2.17 -22.19
CA SER A 500 13.22 2.93 -21.05
C SER A 500 12.73 2.39 -19.70
N LEU A 501 11.56 1.74 -19.68
CA LEU A 501 10.92 1.24 -18.46
C LEU A 501 11.27 -0.21 -18.15
N GLU A 502 11.37 -1.08 -19.16
CA GLU A 502 11.57 -2.53 -18.98
C GLU A 502 12.86 -3.07 -19.61
N GLY A 503 13.62 -2.24 -20.33
CA GLY A 503 14.78 -2.67 -21.12
C GLY A 503 14.39 -3.18 -22.51
N GLN A 504 15.41 -3.45 -23.34
CA GLN A 504 15.22 -3.91 -24.73
C GLN A 504 14.71 -5.36 -24.81
N ASP A 505 14.99 -6.19 -23.81
CA ASP A 505 14.55 -7.59 -23.72
C ASP A 505 13.11 -7.75 -23.21
N CYS A 506 12.32 -6.67 -23.22
CA CYS A 506 10.96 -6.65 -22.69
C CYS A 506 10.04 -7.60 -23.46
N GLN A 507 9.56 -8.65 -22.80
CA GLN A 507 8.47 -9.47 -23.30
C GLN A 507 7.13 -8.78 -23.02
N TYR A 508 6.56 -8.17 -24.05
CA TYR A 508 5.29 -7.48 -23.97
C TYR A 508 4.11 -8.44 -24.18
N ASN A 509 3.23 -8.53 -23.19
CA ASN A 509 1.99 -9.30 -23.27
C ASN A 509 0.84 -8.34 -23.58
N LEU A 510 0.13 -8.58 -24.69
CA LEU A 510 -0.98 -7.73 -25.13
C LEU A 510 -2.13 -7.75 -24.12
N MET A 511 -2.59 -6.56 -23.71
CA MET A 511 -3.73 -6.41 -22.82
C MET A 511 -5.00 -6.97 -23.46
N PHE A 512 -5.22 -6.72 -24.74
CA PHE A 512 -6.36 -7.24 -25.49
C PHE A 512 -6.06 -8.57 -26.20
N GLY A 513 -4.92 -9.20 -25.90
CA GLY A 513 -4.52 -10.50 -26.44
C GLY A 513 -5.32 -11.68 -25.87
N PRO A 514 -5.20 -12.87 -26.48
CA PRO A 514 -5.96 -14.05 -26.07
C PRO A 514 -5.61 -14.52 -24.65
N ASP A 515 -4.35 -14.39 -24.22
CA ASP A 515 -3.91 -14.88 -22.92
C ASP A 515 -4.44 -14.04 -21.77
N LEU A 516 -4.40 -12.70 -21.88
CA LEU A 516 -4.99 -11.86 -20.86
C LEU A 516 -6.52 -11.97 -20.86
N ARG A 517 -7.14 -12.13 -22.03
CA ARG A 517 -8.59 -12.39 -22.14
C ARG A 517 -9.01 -13.63 -21.35
N LYS A 518 -8.21 -14.72 -21.36
CA LYS A 518 -8.47 -15.91 -20.51
C LYS A 518 -8.43 -15.57 -19.02
N ASN A 519 -7.44 -14.79 -18.58
CA ASN A 519 -7.34 -14.36 -17.18
C ASN A 519 -8.51 -13.45 -16.77
N VAL A 520 -8.96 -12.57 -17.66
CA VAL A 520 -10.15 -11.72 -17.42
C VAL A 520 -11.41 -12.57 -17.30
N LEU A 521 -11.61 -13.57 -18.17
CA LEU A 521 -12.73 -14.50 -18.06
C LEU A 521 -12.72 -15.26 -16.73
N LYS A 522 -11.54 -15.68 -16.27
CA LYS A 522 -11.36 -16.29 -14.94
C LYS A 522 -11.75 -15.33 -13.82
N LEU A 523 -11.33 -14.07 -13.88
CA LEU A 523 -11.75 -13.07 -12.89
C LEU A 523 -13.26 -12.83 -12.92
N ILE A 524 -13.87 -12.73 -14.11
CA ILE A 524 -15.32 -12.57 -14.28
C ILE A 524 -16.09 -13.73 -13.63
N GLN A 525 -15.60 -14.96 -13.77
CA GLN A 525 -16.15 -16.12 -13.08
C GLN A 525 -16.09 -15.96 -11.56
N ILE A 526 -14.95 -15.53 -11.02
CA ILE A 526 -14.76 -15.28 -9.57
C ILE A 526 -15.71 -14.17 -9.09
N ILE A 527 -15.84 -13.08 -9.85
CA ILE A 527 -16.76 -11.97 -9.52
C ILE A 527 -18.22 -12.47 -9.50
N GLY A 528 -18.62 -13.25 -10.51
CA GLY A 528 -19.97 -13.82 -10.59
C GLY A 528 -20.32 -14.69 -9.38
N GLN A 529 -19.38 -15.52 -8.93
CA GLN A 529 -19.53 -16.33 -7.71
C GLN A 529 -19.59 -15.47 -6.45
N ALA A 530 -18.64 -14.55 -6.27
CA ALA A 530 -18.60 -13.67 -5.11
C ALA A 530 -19.88 -12.82 -4.99
N ARG A 531 -20.44 -12.38 -6.12
CA ARG A 531 -21.72 -11.66 -6.19
C ARG A 531 -22.88 -12.52 -5.68
N GLN A 532 -22.99 -13.78 -6.13
CA GLN A 532 -24.04 -14.69 -5.65
C GLN A 532 -23.91 -14.95 -4.15
N THR A 533 -22.71 -15.18 -3.65
CA THR A 533 -22.43 -15.35 -2.23
C THR A 533 -22.80 -14.09 -1.43
N ALA A 534 -22.39 -12.90 -1.89
CA ALA A 534 -22.73 -11.64 -1.24
C ALA A 534 -24.24 -11.38 -1.22
N LYS A 535 -24.95 -11.72 -2.31
CA LYS A 535 -26.40 -11.62 -2.39
C LYS A 535 -27.10 -12.55 -1.39
N ARG A 536 -26.70 -13.83 -1.32
CA ARG A 536 -27.23 -14.80 -0.33
C ARG A 536 -27.01 -14.33 1.11
N ILE A 537 -25.82 -13.80 1.43
CA ILE A 537 -25.52 -13.26 2.77
C ILE A 537 -26.42 -12.06 3.08
N SER A 538 -26.60 -11.16 2.12
CA SER A 538 -27.51 -10.01 2.25
C SER A 538 -28.95 -10.47 2.50
N ASP A 539 -29.47 -11.38 1.68
CA ASP A 539 -30.86 -11.87 1.77
C ASP A 539 -31.12 -12.58 3.12
N HIS A 540 -30.18 -13.41 3.57
CA HIS A 540 -30.25 -14.07 4.88
C HIS A 540 -30.15 -13.07 6.06
N SER A 541 -29.38 -11.99 5.91
CA SER A 541 -29.30 -10.93 6.93
C SER A 541 -30.60 -10.16 7.06
N THR A 542 -31.30 -9.93 5.94
CA THR A 542 -32.61 -9.28 5.92
C THR A 542 -33.71 -10.19 6.50
N GLU A 543 -33.65 -11.50 6.24
CA GLU A 543 -34.58 -12.47 6.84
C GLU A 543 -34.36 -12.63 8.35
N MET A 544 -33.11 -12.65 8.82
CA MET A 544 -32.81 -12.67 10.26
C MET A 544 -33.16 -11.37 10.97
N ALA A 545 -33.01 -10.21 10.31
CA ALA A 545 -33.50 -8.93 10.82
C ALA A 545 -35.04 -8.92 10.90
N ALA A 546 -35.73 -9.52 9.92
CA ALA A 546 -37.18 -9.68 9.95
C ALA A 546 -37.64 -10.63 11.07
N ASN A 547 -36.92 -11.73 11.31
CA ASN A 547 -37.25 -12.69 12.39
C ASN A 547 -36.87 -12.23 13.80
N ASN A 548 -35.90 -11.30 13.96
CA ASN A 548 -35.54 -10.72 15.25
C ASN A 548 -36.33 -9.44 15.61
N SER A 549 -37.37 -9.12 14.85
CA SER A 549 -38.19 -7.90 15.00
C SER A 549 -39.01 -7.80 16.30
N PHE A 550 -38.97 -8.80 17.19
CA PHE A 550 -39.62 -8.72 18.51
C PHE A 550 -38.77 -7.99 19.57
N LEU A 551 -37.45 -7.86 19.38
CA LEU A 551 -36.54 -7.25 20.37
C LEU A 551 -36.04 -5.85 20.00
N SER A 552 -36.46 -5.31 18.85
CA SER A 552 -36.06 -3.96 18.40
C SER A 552 -36.82 -2.81 19.07
N TRP A 553 -37.83 -3.10 19.91
CA TRP A 553 -38.60 -2.08 20.65
C TRP A 553 -37.72 -1.25 21.59
N PHE A 554 -36.63 -1.79 22.15
CA PHE A 554 -35.86 -1.08 23.19
C PHE A 554 -34.73 -0.17 22.67
N SER A 555 -34.60 0.04 21.36
CA SER A 555 -33.59 0.96 20.82
C SER A 555 -34.21 2.29 20.40
N ILE A 556 -34.14 3.28 21.29
CA ILE A 556 -34.50 4.68 21.03
C ILE A 556 -33.61 5.23 19.91
N GLY A 557 -34.23 5.61 18.80
CA GLY A 557 -33.56 6.18 17.63
C GLY A 557 -33.29 7.67 17.76
N SER A 558 -32.21 8.11 17.11
CA SER A 558 -32.08 9.48 16.59
C SER A 558 -31.75 9.36 15.10
N SER A 559 -32.70 9.80 14.27
CA SER A 559 -32.49 10.07 12.85
C SER A 559 -31.71 11.37 12.70
N ASP A 560 -30.71 11.39 11.82
CA ASP A 560 -30.44 12.60 11.02
C ASP A 560 -29.85 12.23 9.66
N GLN A 561 -30.59 12.60 8.62
CA GLN A 561 -30.16 12.69 7.24
C GLN A 561 -29.37 14.00 7.06
N ASN A 562 -28.12 13.93 6.61
CA ASN A 562 -27.60 14.86 5.60
C ASN A 562 -26.28 14.36 5.01
N ASN A 563 -26.30 14.15 3.70
CA ASN A 563 -25.15 13.79 2.89
C ASN A 563 -24.19 14.97 2.77
N THR A 564 -23.04 14.88 3.42
CA THR A 564 -21.83 15.58 2.99
C THR A 564 -20.64 14.66 3.18
N PHE A 565 -19.91 14.44 2.09
CA PHE A 565 -18.80 13.50 1.99
C PHE A 565 -17.65 13.92 2.92
N ASN A 566 -17.52 13.25 4.07
CA ASN A 566 -16.35 13.32 4.94
C ASN A 566 -15.78 11.91 5.14
N GLY A 567 -14.46 11.78 4.97
CA GLY A 567 -13.71 10.57 5.24
C GLY A 567 -13.58 10.36 6.74
N GLY A 568 -14.44 9.51 7.30
CA GLY A 568 -14.31 8.95 8.63
C GLY A 568 -14.77 7.50 8.57
N GLU A 569 -13.82 6.56 8.50
CA GLU A 569 -14.10 5.14 8.64
C GLU A 569 -14.33 4.81 10.12
N MET A 570 -15.58 4.55 10.51
CA MET A 570 -15.87 3.76 11.71
C MET A 570 -17.18 3.00 11.52
N ASP A 571 -17.04 1.69 11.41
CA ASP A 571 -18.05 0.62 11.53
C ASP A 571 -19.36 0.74 10.73
N ASP A 572 -19.27 0.36 9.45
CA ASP A 572 -20.41 0.10 8.56
C ASP A 572 -20.35 -1.31 7.94
N MET A 573 -20.25 -2.34 8.79
CA MET A 573 -20.17 -3.73 8.34
C MET A 573 -21.51 -4.25 7.77
N GLY A 574 -22.64 -3.67 8.19
CA GLY A 574 -23.99 -4.07 7.78
C GLY A 574 -24.47 -3.45 6.47
N GLU A 575 -24.19 -2.17 6.22
CA GLU A 575 -24.55 -1.48 4.96
C GLU A 575 -23.52 -1.76 3.84
N GLY A 576 -22.30 -2.16 4.22
CA GLY A 576 -21.23 -2.56 3.30
C GLY A 576 -21.57 -3.78 2.43
N VAL A 577 -22.27 -4.80 2.96
CA VAL A 577 -22.62 -6.04 2.21
C VAL A 577 -23.66 -5.75 1.12
N LYS A 578 -24.61 -4.84 1.37
CA LYS A 578 -25.57 -4.39 0.36
C LYS A 578 -24.88 -3.62 -0.77
N LYS A 579 -23.83 -2.85 -0.50
CA LYS A 579 -23.05 -2.17 -1.54
C LYS A 579 -22.13 -3.12 -2.32
N THR A 580 -21.72 -4.26 -1.75
CA THR A 580 -20.83 -5.24 -2.40
C THR A 580 -21.40 -5.78 -3.71
N HIS A 581 -22.64 -6.29 -3.70
CA HIS A 581 -23.21 -6.90 -4.91
C HIS A 581 -23.40 -5.87 -6.04
N GLU A 582 -23.75 -4.62 -5.72
CA GLU A 582 -23.85 -3.54 -6.70
C GLU A 582 -22.50 -3.18 -7.34
N PHE A 583 -21.42 -3.15 -6.54
CA PHE A 583 -20.07 -2.91 -7.06
C PHE A 583 -19.63 -4.05 -7.99
N LEU A 584 -19.89 -5.29 -7.62
CA LEU A 584 -19.56 -6.46 -8.44
C LEU A 584 -20.39 -6.49 -9.74
N ASP A 585 -21.67 -6.13 -9.69
CA ASP A 585 -22.52 -6.03 -10.89
C ASP A 585 -21.99 -5.00 -11.88
N LYS A 586 -21.73 -3.77 -11.42
CA LYS A 586 -21.15 -2.73 -12.28
C LYS A 586 -19.76 -3.13 -12.79
N ALA A 587 -18.95 -3.82 -11.97
CA ALA A 587 -17.64 -4.29 -12.39
C ALA A 587 -17.74 -5.34 -13.51
N LEU A 588 -18.71 -6.27 -13.44
CA LEU A 588 -18.97 -7.25 -14.50
C LEU A 588 -19.35 -6.55 -15.81
N ASP A 589 -20.30 -5.62 -15.76
CA ASP A 589 -20.76 -4.88 -16.94
C ASP A 589 -19.60 -4.12 -17.59
N TYR A 590 -18.80 -3.43 -16.80
CA TYR A 590 -17.65 -2.67 -17.27
C TYR A 590 -16.56 -3.57 -17.89
N LEU A 591 -16.22 -4.69 -17.25
CA LEU A 591 -15.25 -5.64 -17.82
C LEU A 591 -15.74 -6.23 -19.16
N CYS A 592 -17.04 -6.49 -19.27
CA CYS A 592 -17.63 -6.97 -20.53
C CYS A 592 -17.54 -5.93 -21.64
N GLN A 593 -17.77 -4.66 -21.33
CA GLN A 593 -17.63 -3.54 -22.27
C GLN A 593 -16.17 -3.34 -22.70
N ILE A 594 -15.23 -3.33 -21.75
CA ILE A 594 -13.79 -3.12 -22.02
C ILE A 594 -13.25 -4.19 -22.98
N PHE A 595 -13.60 -5.47 -22.75
CA PHE A 595 -13.07 -6.60 -23.51
C PHE A 595 -13.99 -7.08 -24.65
N ARG A 596 -15.11 -6.38 -24.90
CA ARG A 596 -16.11 -6.73 -25.92
C ARG A 596 -16.49 -8.21 -25.83
N LEU A 597 -16.96 -8.61 -24.65
CA LEU A 597 -17.40 -9.99 -24.39
C LEU A 597 -18.86 -10.17 -24.81
N ASN A 598 -19.19 -11.30 -25.44
CA ASN A 598 -20.56 -11.60 -25.87
C ASN A 598 -21.44 -11.90 -24.64
N ALA A 599 -22.56 -11.17 -24.50
CA ALA A 599 -23.51 -11.34 -23.39
C ALA A 599 -24.06 -12.77 -23.27
N GLY A 600 -24.20 -13.49 -24.39
CA GLY A 600 -24.64 -14.89 -24.41
C GLY A 600 -23.62 -15.87 -23.80
N GLN A 601 -22.32 -15.70 -24.08
CA GLN A 601 -21.26 -16.54 -23.50
C GLN A 601 -21.11 -16.29 -22.00
N LEU A 602 -21.27 -15.03 -21.58
CA LEU A 602 -21.23 -14.64 -20.17
C LEU A 602 -22.41 -15.21 -19.39
N SER A 603 -23.62 -15.11 -19.94
CA SER A 603 -24.83 -15.66 -19.30
C SER A 603 -24.69 -17.17 -19.16
N GLN A 604 -24.16 -17.88 -20.16
CA GLN A 604 -23.87 -19.31 -20.05
C GLN A 604 -22.78 -19.61 -19.01
N LEU A 605 -21.71 -18.83 -18.91
CA LEU A 605 -20.65 -19.03 -17.90
C LEU A 605 -21.17 -18.78 -16.47
N ILE A 606 -21.96 -17.72 -16.26
CA ILE A 606 -22.56 -17.39 -14.96
C ILE A 606 -23.63 -18.41 -14.58
N VAL A 607 -24.45 -18.85 -15.54
CA VAL A 607 -25.50 -19.87 -15.32
C VAL A 607 -24.89 -21.25 -15.10
N ASN A 608 -23.86 -21.66 -15.84
CA ASN A 608 -23.17 -22.93 -15.60
C ASN A 608 -22.53 -22.96 -14.21
N VAL A 609 -22.07 -21.81 -13.72
CA VAL A 609 -21.51 -21.69 -12.37
C VAL A 609 -22.59 -21.66 -11.29
N ALA A 610 -23.74 -21.03 -11.57
CA ALA A 610 -24.91 -21.07 -10.69
C ALA A 610 -25.54 -22.47 -10.61
N ALA A 611 -25.61 -23.18 -11.73
CA ALA A 611 -26.20 -24.52 -11.85
C ALA A 611 -25.34 -25.59 -11.17
N VAL A 612 -24.01 -25.42 -11.13
CA VAL A 612 -23.11 -26.30 -10.37
C VAL A 612 -23.30 -26.14 -8.85
N ASP A 613 -23.93 -25.05 -8.39
CA ASP A 613 -24.11 -24.73 -6.97
C ASP A 613 -25.51 -25.10 -6.44
N ASP A 614 -26.50 -25.31 -7.32
CA ASP A 614 -27.91 -25.60 -6.97
C ASP A 614 -28.19 -27.10 -6.74
N GLU A 615 -27.36 -28.00 -7.28
CA GLU A 615 -27.40 -29.43 -6.95
C GLU A 615 -26.48 -29.76 -5.74
N GLY A 616 -26.97 -29.48 -4.53
CA GLY A 616 -26.51 -30.16 -3.31
C GLY A 616 -25.15 -29.75 -2.71
N ALA A 617 -24.60 -28.58 -3.06
CA ALA A 617 -23.22 -28.22 -2.75
C ALA A 617 -22.93 -27.60 -1.35
N SER A 618 -23.94 -27.31 -0.51
CA SER A 618 -23.68 -26.77 0.85
C SER A 618 -22.95 -27.76 1.78
N LYS A 619 -22.73 -29.01 1.35
CA LYS A 619 -21.95 -30.04 2.05
C LYS A 619 -20.73 -30.54 1.26
N GLN A 620 -20.36 -29.90 0.14
CA GLN A 620 -19.19 -30.32 -0.63
C GLN A 620 -17.90 -29.72 -0.06
N LEU A 621 -16.94 -30.60 0.28
CA LEU A 621 -15.61 -30.23 0.71
C LEU A 621 -14.88 -29.39 -0.37
N PRO A 622 -13.97 -28.48 0.03
CA PRO A 622 -13.03 -27.84 -0.90
C PRO A 622 -12.24 -28.87 -1.71
N ASP A 623 -11.81 -28.50 -2.92
CA ASP A 623 -11.05 -29.40 -3.79
C ASP A 623 -9.75 -29.87 -3.12
N CYS A 624 -9.61 -31.19 -2.98
CA CYS A 624 -8.54 -31.82 -2.22
C CYS A 624 -8.08 -33.09 -2.93
N ILE A 625 -6.77 -33.33 -2.92
CA ILE A 625 -6.19 -34.61 -3.34
C ILE A 625 -6.04 -35.50 -2.09
N PRO A 626 -6.55 -36.73 -2.11
CA PRO A 626 -6.29 -37.69 -1.04
C PRO A 626 -4.81 -38.09 -1.07
N SER A 627 -4.11 -37.84 0.03
CA SER A 627 -2.75 -38.31 0.27
C SER A 627 -2.78 -39.36 1.40
N GLU A 628 -1.72 -40.16 1.52
CA GLU A 628 -1.57 -41.20 2.56
C GLU A 628 -1.79 -40.68 3.99
N ASN A 629 -1.69 -39.35 4.20
CA ASN A 629 -1.79 -38.69 5.50
C ASN A 629 -2.99 -37.73 5.65
N GLY A 630 -3.97 -37.76 4.74
CA GLY A 630 -5.18 -36.92 4.77
C GLY A 630 -5.43 -36.13 3.48
N LEU A 631 -6.41 -35.23 3.52
CA LEU A 631 -6.77 -34.37 2.38
C LEU A 631 -5.76 -33.23 2.24
N LEU A 632 -5.07 -33.13 1.10
CA LEU A 632 -4.23 -31.99 0.74
C LEU A 632 -4.99 -31.05 -0.18
N LEU A 633 -5.01 -29.76 0.16
CA LEU A 633 -5.67 -28.75 -0.66
C LEU A 633 -4.93 -28.54 -1.99
N THR A 634 -5.66 -28.64 -3.10
CA THR A 634 -5.15 -28.21 -4.41
C THR A 634 -5.08 -26.68 -4.50
N ASP A 635 -4.38 -26.15 -5.51
CA ASP A 635 -4.39 -24.70 -5.78
C ASP A 635 -5.81 -24.17 -6.06
N LEU A 636 -6.66 -25.00 -6.67
CA LEU A 636 -8.08 -24.71 -6.85
C LEU A 636 -8.81 -24.67 -5.51
N GLY A 637 -8.58 -25.64 -4.63
CA GLY A 637 -9.15 -25.67 -3.28
C GLY A 637 -8.73 -24.46 -2.46
N ARG A 638 -7.48 -23.98 -2.60
CA ARG A 638 -7.00 -22.77 -1.92
C ARG A 638 -7.78 -21.54 -2.38
N LEU A 639 -7.97 -21.39 -3.69
CA LEU A 639 -8.78 -20.30 -4.26
C LEU A 639 -10.24 -20.40 -3.81
N GLN A 640 -10.79 -21.61 -3.68
CA GLN A 640 -12.15 -21.82 -3.16
C GLN A 640 -12.29 -21.36 -1.71
N ILE A 641 -11.30 -21.61 -0.86
CA ILE A 641 -11.33 -21.16 0.54
C ILE A 641 -11.12 -19.65 0.65
N ILE A 642 -10.12 -19.10 -0.07
CA ILE A 642 -9.79 -17.66 -0.04
C ILE A 642 -10.99 -16.82 -0.49
N ASN A 643 -11.69 -17.26 -1.53
CA ASN A 643 -12.86 -16.54 -2.06
C ASN A 643 -14.17 -16.90 -1.33
N GLY A 644 -14.09 -17.65 -0.23
CA GLY A 644 -15.26 -18.04 0.56
C GLY A 644 -16.24 -18.98 -0.15
N LEU A 645 -15.84 -19.61 -1.26
CA LEU A 645 -16.66 -20.50 -2.08
C LEU A 645 -16.96 -21.83 -1.37
N ARG A 646 -15.97 -22.37 -0.64
CA ARG A 646 -16.12 -23.62 0.14
C ARG A 646 -15.31 -23.52 1.43
N ARG A 647 -15.80 -24.11 2.51
CA ARG A 647 -15.11 -24.14 3.81
C ARG A 647 -15.13 -25.56 4.37
N PHE A 648 -14.12 -25.90 5.15
CA PHE A 648 -14.21 -27.07 6.01
C PHE A 648 -15.11 -26.78 7.21
N GLU A 649 -15.82 -27.79 7.69
CA GLU A 649 -16.35 -27.76 9.05
C GLU A 649 -15.16 -27.85 10.01
N ILE A 650 -14.74 -26.69 10.53
CA ILE A 650 -13.60 -26.59 11.45
C ILE A 650 -14.07 -27.05 12.82
N GLU A 651 -13.92 -28.34 13.11
CA GLU A 651 -14.00 -28.87 14.47
C GLU A 651 -12.63 -28.77 15.16
N TYR A 652 -12.63 -28.52 16.46
CA TYR A 652 -11.39 -28.44 17.23
C TYR A 652 -10.72 -29.81 17.30
N GLN A 653 -9.52 -29.93 16.74
CA GLN A 653 -8.78 -31.20 16.64
C GLN A 653 -7.79 -31.44 17.80
N GLY A 654 -7.57 -30.44 18.65
CA GLY A 654 -6.64 -30.51 19.79
C GLY A 654 -7.18 -31.32 20.98
N ASP A 655 -6.52 -31.18 22.14
CA ASP A 655 -7.00 -31.80 23.39
C ASP A 655 -8.35 -31.18 23.81
N PRO A 656 -9.46 -31.95 23.86
CA PRO A 656 -10.78 -31.42 24.21
C PRO A 656 -10.80 -30.62 25.53
N GLU A 657 -9.91 -30.93 26.48
CA GLU A 657 -9.80 -30.17 27.73
C GLU A 657 -9.20 -28.77 27.56
N LEU A 658 -8.37 -28.56 26.54
CA LEU A 658 -7.72 -27.28 26.22
C LEU A 658 -8.53 -26.41 25.24
N GLN A 659 -9.78 -26.77 24.95
CA GLN A 659 -10.66 -25.90 24.17
C GLN A 659 -10.89 -24.56 24.90
N PRO A 660 -10.99 -23.44 24.17
CA PRO A 660 -11.37 -22.16 24.76
C PRO A 660 -12.70 -22.31 25.53
N ILE A 661 -12.79 -21.66 26.69
CA ILE A 661 -13.96 -21.73 27.58
C ILE A 661 -15.16 -21.11 26.85
N ARG A 662 -16.26 -21.86 26.76
CA ARG A 662 -17.46 -21.44 26.02
C ARG A 662 -18.44 -20.72 26.94
N SER A 663 -19.36 -19.96 26.34
CA SER A 663 -20.38 -19.16 27.06
C SER A 663 -21.32 -19.98 27.95
N TYR A 664 -21.51 -21.27 27.65
CA TYR A 664 -22.36 -22.18 28.43
C TYR A 664 -21.61 -22.95 29.54
N GLU A 665 -20.34 -22.63 29.77
CA GLU A 665 -19.50 -23.25 30.80
C GLU A 665 -19.16 -22.25 31.91
N SER A 666 -19.02 -22.72 33.15
CA SER A 666 -18.48 -21.89 34.23
C SER A 666 -16.95 -21.87 34.16
N ALA A 667 -16.36 -20.71 33.85
CA ALA A 667 -14.91 -20.57 33.67
C ALA A 667 -14.10 -21.00 34.90
N PHE A 668 -14.61 -20.73 36.10
CA PHE A 668 -13.98 -21.17 37.35
C PHE A 668 -13.98 -22.69 37.47
N LEU A 669 -15.15 -23.32 37.23
CA LEU A 669 -15.30 -24.76 37.38
C LEU A 669 -14.54 -25.53 36.30
N VAL A 670 -14.44 -25.03 35.07
CA VAL A 670 -13.60 -25.64 34.02
C VAL A 670 -12.14 -25.69 34.46
N ARG A 671 -11.60 -24.58 35.00
CA ARG A 671 -10.20 -24.52 35.47
C ARG A 671 -9.96 -25.47 36.64
N LEU A 672 -10.88 -25.52 37.60
CA LEU A 672 -10.78 -26.42 38.76
C LEU A 672 -10.87 -27.89 38.34
N MET A 673 -11.87 -28.26 37.53
CA MET A 673 -12.05 -29.63 37.04
C MET A 673 -10.85 -30.09 36.21
N PHE A 674 -10.23 -29.18 35.45
CA PHE A 674 -9.00 -29.47 34.70
C PHE A 674 -7.79 -29.74 35.60
N GLN A 675 -7.64 -29.00 36.72
CA GLN A 675 -6.57 -29.28 37.69
C GLN A 675 -6.77 -30.65 38.34
N ILE A 676 -8.01 -30.98 38.71
CA ILE A 676 -8.36 -32.28 39.31
C ILE A 676 -8.15 -33.41 38.30
N SER A 677 -8.63 -33.27 37.05
CA SER A 677 -8.45 -34.27 36.00
C SER A 677 -6.96 -34.49 35.72
N SER A 678 -6.17 -33.41 35.63
CA SER A 678 -4.72 -33.48 35.43
C SER A 678 -4.00 -34.20 36.58
N PHE A 679 -4.38 -33.92 37.83
CA PHE A 679 -3.81 -34.59 39.00
C PHE A 679 -4.10 -36.09 39.01
N ILE A 680 -5.36 -36.48 38.73
CA ILE A 680 -5.76 -37.89 38.66
C ILE A 680 -5.04 -38.60 37.52
N ASN A 681 -5.00 -37.99 36.33
CA ASN A 681 -4.35 -38.56 35.15
C ASN A 681 -2.84 -38.72 35.35
N ALA A 682 -2.18 -37.80 36.07
CA ALA A 682 -0.76 -37.91 36.40
C ALA A 682 -0.46 -39.04 37.39
N ARG A 683 -1.34 -39.27 38.37
CA ARG A 683 -1.13 -40.27 39.43
C ARG A 683 -1.51 -41.69 39.01
N PHE A 684 -2.54 -41.85 38.19
CA PHE A 684 -3.12 -43.15 37.84
C PHE A 684 -3.02 -43.52 36.36
N GLY A 685 -2.30 -42.75 35.54
CA GLY A 685 -2.21 -42.96 34.09
C GLY A 685 -1.81 -44.38 33.68
N ASP A 686 -0.77 -44.95 34.29
CA ASP A 686 -0.30 -46.31 33.96
C ASP A 686 -1.32 -47.39 34.36
N HIS A 687 -2.06 -47.16 35.46
CA HIS A 687 -3.14 -48.05 35.90
C HIS A 687 -4.36 -47.96 34.97
N MET A 688 -4.64 -46.76 34.45
CA MET A 688 -5.70 -46.51 33.48
C MET A 688 -5.40 -47.20 32.13
N GLU A 689 -4.13 -47.17 31.68
CA GLU A 689 -3.71 -47.85 30.46
C GLU A 689 -3.74 -49.38 30.61
N THR A 690 -3.29 -49.92 31.74
CA THR A 690 -3.39 -51.37 32.03
C THR A 690 -4.83 -51.84 32.15
N LEU A 691 -5.73 -51.04 32.73
CA LEU A 691 -7.18 -51.28 32.73
C LEU A 691 -7.76 -51.32 31.31
N CYS A 692 -7.40 -50.36 30.45
CA CYS A 692 -7.88 -50.30 29.07
C CYS A 692 -7.34 -51.43 28.18
N ALA A 693 -6.20 -52.03 28.55
CA ALA A 693 -5.59 -53.15 27.84
C ALA A 693 -6.25 -54.52 28.13
N ARG A 694 -7.02 -54.63 29.23
CA ARG A 694 -7.75 -55.87 29.57
C ARG A 694 -8.86 -56.16 28.56
N GLN A 695 -9.04 -57.43 28.21
CA GLN A 695 -10.10 -57.86 27.29
C GLN A 695 -11.45 -58.13 27.98
N ASP A 696 -11.49 -58.09 29.32
CA ASP A 696 -12.69 -58.35 30.12
C ASP A 696 -13.68 -57.16 30.10
N LEU A 697 -14.90 -57.37 30.64
CA LEU A 697 -15.93 -56.33 30.82
C LEU A 697 -15.36 -55.07 31.51
N LEU A 698 -14.47 -55.24 32.48
CA LEU A 698 -13.81 -54.13 33.18
C LEU A 698 -12.92 -53.29 32.24
N GLY A 699 -12.26 -53.93 31.28
CA GLY A 699 -11.47 -53.24 30.27
C GLY A 699 -12.33 -52.59 29.19
N SER A 700 -13.49 -53.17 28.88
CA SER A 700 -14.51 -52.55 28.00
C SER A 700 -15.03 -51.24 28.61
N ILE A 701 -15.39 -51.27 29.90
CA ILE A 701 -15.81 -50.08 30.68
C ILE A 701 -14.66 -49.05 30.77
N GLY A 702 -13.43 -49.50 31.05
CA GLY A 702 -12.25 -48.64 31.08
C GLY A 702 -12.03 -47.90 29.76
N ARG A 703 -12.15 -48.60 28.61
CA ARG A 703 -12.04 -47.97 27.29
C ARG A 703 -13.16 -46.97 27.01
N HIS A 704 -14.37 -47.19 27.53
CA HIS A 704 -15.48 -46.26 27.35
C HIS A 704 -15.23 -44.91 28.06
N TYR A 705 -14.79 -44.95 29.32
CA TYR A 705 -14.61 -43.74 30.14
C TYR A 705 -13.27 -43.04 29.94
N LEU A 706 -12.21 -43.80 29.69
CA LEU A 706 -10.84 -43.27 29.63
C LEU A 706 -10.37 -43.04 28.20
N ARG A 707 -11.03 -43.62 27.20
CA ARG A 707 -10.74 -43.36 25.78
C ARG A 707 -11.90 -42.58 25.20
N SER A 708 -11.69 -41.28 25.00
CA SER A 708 -12.61 -40.42 24.24
C SER A 708 -13.13 -41.18 23.02
N SER A 709 -14.43 -41.48 23.01
CA SER A 709 -15.16 -42.33 22.06
C SER A 709 -14.57 -42.32 20.64
N SER A 710 -14.45 -43.51 20.03
CA SER A 710 -13.87 -43.72 18.70
C SER A 710 -14.54 -42.91 17.57
N LYS A 711 -15.67 -42.25 17.81
CA LYS A 711 -16.31 -41.32 16.88
C LYS A 711 -15.42 -40.13 16.49
N ALA A 712 -14.55 -39.66 17.39
CA ALA A 712 -13.57 -38.61 17.09
C ALA A 712 -12.44 -39.08 16.16
N ALA A 713 -12.22 -40.39 16.03
CA ALA A 713 -11.26 -40.95 15.07
C ALA A 713 -11.85 -41.07 13.65
N GLU A 714 -13.17 -41.30 13.52
CA GLU A 714 -13.87 -41.26 12.23
C GLU A 714 -13.99 -39.84 11.67
N HIS A 715 -14.21 -38.83 12.52
CA HIS A 715 -14.32 -37.43 12.09
C HIS A 715 -12.97 -36.80 11.70
N ARG A 716 -11.84 -37.39 12.16
CA ARG A 716 -10.48 -36.99 11.76
C ARG A 716 -10.18 -37.12 10.26
N ARG A 717 -11.04 -37.80 9.49
CA ARG A 717 -10.86 -37.97 8.03
C ARG A 717 -11.38 -36.80 7.18
N LYS A 718 -12.11 -35.83 7.76
CA LYS A 718 -12.79 -34.76 6.99
C LYS A 718 -12.01 -33.45 6.86
N SER A 719 -10.87 -33.29 7.54
CA SER A 719 -10.07 -32.05 7.52
C SER A 719 -8.58 -32.37 7.30
N PRO A 720 -7.81 -31.50 6.61
CA PRO A 720 -6.36 -31.62 6.52
C PRO A 720 -5.71 -31.63 7.91
N VAL A 721 -4.80 -32.57 8.17
CA VAL A 721 -4.05 -32.67 9.43
C VAL A 721 -2.66 -32.07 9.24
N THR A 722 -2.22 -31.20 10.15
CA THR A 722 -0.86 -30.63 10.13
C THR A 722 0.18 -31.68 10.54
N ARG A 723 1.34 -31.72 9.88
CA ARG A 723 2.42 -32.71 10.08
C ARG A 723 2.88 -32.85 11.55
N GLN A 724 2.72 -31.82 12.38
CA GLN A 724 3.08 -31.80 13.81
C GLN A 724 2.13 -32.59 14.72
N MET A 725 0.91 -32.91 14.27
CA MET A 725 -0.09 -33.60 15.10
C MET A 725 0.05 -35.14 15.08
N ARG A 726 1.01 -35.64 14.28
CA ARG A 726 1.23 -37.05 13.94
C ARG A 726 1.68 -37.94 15.10
N GLU A 727 2.23 -37.37 16.18
CA GLU A 727 3.02 -38.16 17.14
C GLU A 727 2.41 -38.36 18.53
N ARG A 728 1.16 -37.97 18.78
CA ARG A 728 0.53 -38.21 20.08
C ARG A 728 -0.42 -39.41 20.04
N PRO A 729 0.00 -40.62 20.43
CA PRO A 729 -0.95 -41.68 20.75
C PRO A 729 -1.87 -41.15 21.86
N GLN A 730 -3.18 -41.16 21.61
CA GLN A 730 -4.16 -40.80 22.64
C GLN A 730 -4.09 -41.82 23.78
N ARG A 731 -3.42 -41.41 24.87
CA ARG A 731 -3.38 -42.14 26.13
C ARG A 731 -4.76 -42.20 26.76
N ALA A 732 -5.01 -43.23 27.57
CA ALA A 732 -6.19 -43.33 28.40
C ALA A 732 -6.19 -42.17 29.41
N ARG A 733 -7.22 -41.33 29.41
CA ARG A 733 -7.34 -40.13 30.26
C ARG A 733 -8.79 -39.90 30.67
N LEU A 734 -8.98 -39.48 31.92
CA LEU A 734 -10.25 -39.02 32.45
C LEU A 734 -10.44 -37.52 32.15
N SER A 735 -11.63 -37.13 31.65
CA SER A 735 -12.00 -35.71 31.54
C SER A 735 -13.22 -35.37 32.40
N LEU A 736 -13.07 -34.37 33.27
CA LEU A 736 -14.14 -33.91 34.17
C LEU A 736 -14.83 -32.62 33.66
N ARG A 737 -14.45 -32.11 32.48
CA ARG A 737 -14.95 -30.83 31.94
C ARG A 737 -16.47 -30.79 31.80
N VAL A 738 -17.12 -31.93 31.55
CA VAL A 738 -18.58 -32.05 31.42
C VAL A 738 -19.33 -31.58 32.69
N LEU A 739 -18.73 -31.72 33.87
CA LEU A 739 -19.33 -31.25 35.13
C LEU A 739 -19.36 -29.71 35.22
N ALA A 740 -18.59 -29.01 34.38
CA ALA A 740 -18.50 -27.56 34.38
C ALA A 740 -19.54 -26.85 33.49
N SER A 741 -20.44 -27.60 32.84
CA SER A 741 -21.52 -27.06 32.02
C SER A 741 -22.71 -26.61 32.87
N TYR A 742 -23.30 -25.45 32.57
CA TYR A 742 -24.50 -25.01 33.30
C TYR A 742 -25.67 -25.99 33.13
N ARG A 743 -25.75 -26.70 32.00
CA ARG A 743 -26.77 -27.73 31.77
C ARG A 743 -26.62 -28.90 32.74
N THR A 744 -25.41 -29.39 32.95
CA THR A 744 -25.16 -30.54 33.84
C THR A 744 -25.34 -30.13 35.31
N LEU A 745 -24.90 -28.93 35.68
CA LEU A 745 -25.15 -28.35 36.99
C LEU A 745 -26.65 -28.20 37.28
N LEU A 746 -27.44 -27.73 36.31
CA LEU A 746 -28.89 -27.60 36.44
C LEU A 746 -29.57 -28.97 36.61
N ILE A 747 -29.18 -29.97 35.82
CA ILE A 747 -29.72 -31.33 35.93
C ILE A 747 -29.40 -31.92 37.32
N LEU A 748 -28.15 -31.80 37.78
CA LEU A 748 -27.75 -32.26 39.11
C LEU A 748 -28.56 -31.57 40.20
N LEU A 749 -28.73 -30.25 40.12
CA LEU A 749 -29.55 -29.47 41.06
C LEU A 749 -30.99 -30.00 41.12
N LEU A 750 -31.63 -30.20 39.98
CA LEU A 750 -33.01 -30.72 39.91
C LEU A 750 -33.12 -32.12 40.54
N LEU A 751 -32.12 -32.97 40.31
CA LEU A 751 -32.12 -34.34 40.82
C LEU A 751 -31.88 -34.37 42.35
N TYR A 752 -30.99 -33.52 42.88
CA TYR A 752 -30.86 -33.34 44.33
C TYR A 752 -32.14 -32.80 44.97
N MET A 753 -32.82 -31.85 44.32
CA MET A 753 -34.12 -31.35 44.81
C MET A 753 -35.16 -32.47 44.86
N LEU A 754 -35.21 -33.33 43.84
CA LEU A 754 -36.13 -34.47 43.80
C LEU A 754 -35.83 -35.50 44.92
N LEU A 755 -34.57 -35.83 45.15
CA LEU A 755 -34.18 -36.78 46.20
C LEU A 755 -34.35 -36.20 47.61
N ALA A 756 -34.16 -34.90 47.77
CA ALA A 756 -34.46 -34.20 49.03
C ALA A 756 -35.97 -34.23 49.35
N LEU A 757 -36.85 -34.10 48.36
CA LEU A 757 -38.30 -34.27 48.53
C LEU A 757 -38.65 -35.69 49.00
N LEU A 758 -37.85 -36.69 48.63
CA LEU A 758 -37.97 -38.08 49.06
C LEU A 758 -37.26 -38.36 50.40
N SER A 759 -36.83 -37.33 51.12
CA SER A 759 -36.14 -37.40 52.43
C SER A 759 -34.77 -38.08 52.41
N PHE A 760 -34.12 -38.19 51.25
CA PHE A 760 -32.73 -38.65 51.18
C PHE A 760 -31.77 -37.51 51.59
N GLY A 761 -30.82 -37.82 52.48
CA GLY A 761 -29.72 -36.90 52.77
C GLY A 761 -28.80 -36.71 51.56
N VAL A 762 -28.00 -35.63 51.55
CA VAL A 762 -27.09 -35.29 50.44
C VAL A 762 -26.14 -36.44 50.10
N LEU A 763 -25.57 -37.11 51.12
CA LEU A 763 -24.65 -38.24 50.93
C LEU A 763 -25.34 -39.51 50.39
N SER A 764 -26.60 -39.74 50.77
CA SER A 764 -27.38 -40.86 50.23
C SER A 764 -27.80 -40.57 48.79
N SER A 765 -28.12 -39.30 48.50
CA SER A 765 -28.49 -38.83 47.18
C SER A 765 -27.31 -38.90 46.19
N THR A 766 -26.11 -38.46 46.58
CA THR A 766 -24.89 -38.58 45.76
C THR A 766 -24.62 -40.05 45.44
N GLY A 767 -24.71 -40.94 46.44
CA GLY A 767 -24.51 -42.38 46.26
C GLY A 767 -25.50 -42.99 45.27
N LEU A 768 -26.79 -42.63 45.37
CA LEU A 768 -27.82 -43.13 44.47
C LEU A 768 -27.65 -42.61 43.04
N ILE A 769 -27.28 -41.34 42.86
CA ILE A 769 -26.97 -40.76 41.54
C ILE A 769 -25.82 -41.51 40.87
N LEU A 770 -24.74 -41.74 41.61
CA LEU A 770 -23.57 -42.46 41.09
C LEU A 770 -23.92 -43.91 40.75
N LEU A 771 -24.70 -44.59 41.58
CA LEU A 771 -25.13 -45.97 41.34
C LEU A 771 -26.03 -46.08 40.11
N VAL A 772 -27.04 -45.21 39.98
CA VAL A 772 -27.93 -45.18 38.81
C VAL A 772 -27.16 -44.83 37.54
N SER A 773 -26.26 -43.85 37.60
CA SER A 773 -25.42 -43.47 36.47
C SER A 773 -24.51 -44.63 36.04
N PHE A 774 -23.90 -45.33 37.01
CA PHE A 774 -23.06 -46.50 36.74
C PHE A 774 -23.84 -47.67 36.13
N LEU A 775 -25.05 -47.96 36.64
CA LEU A 775 -25.92 -49.01 36.11
C LEU A 775 -26.44 -48.69 34.71
N TYR A 776 -26.84 -47.43 34.47
CA TYR A 776 -27.29 -46.96 33.16
C TYR A 776 -26.19 -47.15 32.09
N GLU A 777 -24.95 -46.82 32.44
CA GLU A 777 -23.80 -46.92 31.55
C GLU A 777 -23.32 -48.36 31.33
N LEU A 778 -23.43 -49.22 32.35
CA LEU A 778 -23.25 -50.67 32.21
C LEU A 778 -24.25 -51.26 31.21
N LEU A 779 -25.51 -50.82 31.28
CA LEU A 779 -26.58 -51.29 30.40
C LEU A 779 -26.37 -50.81 28.96
N LEU A 780 -25.97 -49.54 28.77
CA LEU A 780 -25.58 -49.01 27.47
C LEU A 780 -24.39 -49.75 26.85
N ASN A 781 -23.35 -50.02 27.64
CA ASN A 781 -22.19 -50.79 27.15
C ASN A 781 -22.57 -52.23 26.80
N PHE A 782 -23.39 -52.90 27.61
CA PHE A 782 -23.86 -54.26 27.32
C PHE A 782 -24.70 -54.31 26.03
N VAL A 783 -25.60 -53.34 25.83
CA VAL A 783 -26.38 -53.21 24.59
C VAL A 783 -25.46 -52.94 23.40
N HIS A 784 -24.43 -52.09 23.57
CA HIS A 784 -23.49 -51.77 22.50
C HIS A 784 -22.58 -52.96 22.12
N GLU A 785 -22.25 -53.83 23.08
CA GLU A 785 -21.47 -55.05 22.86
C GLU A 785 -22.32 -56.13 22.16
N LYS A 786 -23.59 -56.30 22.57
CA LYS A 786 -24.56 -57.22 21.95
C LYS A 786 -24.94 -56.85 20.51
N LEU A 787 -24.95 -55.55 20.17
CA LEU A 787 -25.20 -55.08 18.80
C LEU A 787 -24.00 -55.25 17.85
N LYS A 788 -22.82 -55.63 18.37
CA LYS A 788 -21.58 -55.80 17.58
C LYS A 788 -21.20 -57.26 17.32
N THR A 789 -21.93 -58.23 17.88
CA THR A 789 -21.83 -59.65 17.51
C THR A 789 -23.00 -60.01 16.58
N PRO A 790 -22.78 -60.52 15.35
CA PRO A 790 -23.81 -61.36 14.72
C PRO A 790 -24.03 -62.64 15.53
#